data_AF-A0A9W9G604-F1
#
_entry.id   AF-A0A9W9G604-F1
#
_cell.length_a   1.000
_cell.length_b   1.000
_cell.length_c   1.000
_cell.angle_alpha   90.00
_cell.angle_beta   90.00
_cell.angle_gamma   90.00
#
_symmetry.space_group_name_H-M   'P 1'
#
loop_
_entity.id
_entity.type
_entity.pdbx_description
1 polymer ?
#
loop_
_entity_poly.entity_id
_entity_poly.type
_entity_poly.pdbx_seq_one_letter_code
_entity_poly.pdbx_strand_id
1 'polypeptide(L)'
;MGSKMLVAAVALLLGQAQAVPGHAQEHLVRVTTSETVFAGELANIHLKWQSSPPPVIKAVYASCRNPNSTIAEELIGQYNIEHQPPQRLAWAVPKNAHLDHCVYVYGSSQHSDTEQVIGKSRPVHLQRKVKKRSAADIDNPLLQNFDALGTWFDGVAAIKQKTNSHGGVSSGASPKNASIAIVGGGISGLATALMLDSVGIHNWEIIEASERVGGRFRTKYMANTQEWAEMGPMRLPHSVTYKDDNETLPYTDHQMVFQMAEILNEMNGNDSQWKINFIPWIQHHPNELIAQGTRRHPDGRIPTRGEIEADPSLNDAPAMTSTEYESTKQKMDNIMKNETTLKSIQKDVWQAHKIAMDEGLDDWSEQAMMRHVFKASENVTDQIWTDSDYDVFWDEMHHNSNLGLDGSSESLGETHWLCIDGGFGRFSDAFLPHVKNRLVLNRQIRKLESIQGQNSALRTRLSWYPSVTNRTFESKEYDYTIMAAPFTMTRFMDLPTFSSVLGRAISEAGVRFKSACKVALLFSERFWEKGDKPIFGGYSKPPSDPIGALYYPVYGLNESRPGLIMHYRGGDWSDRFVSFSDEEHVQTVLDSIVSLHGEHVRDLYTGDYERLCWLQDQHTATAWCRPDVEQHKLYIPAYHKTEHNTIFIGEHTAPTHAWVSSSLHSSVRGSVQLLLELGLVDEAKELNKRWMGRWIKL
;
A
#
# COMPACT_ATOMS: atom_id res chain seq x y z
N MET A 1 -57.87 -46.07 35.98
CA MET A 1 -57.77 -46.87 37.21
C MET A 1 -56.29 -46.91 37.58
N GLY A 2 -55.85 -46.05 38.49
CA GLY A 2 -55.74 -46.36 39.92
C GLY A 2 -54.28 -46.72 40.20
N SER A 3 -53.46 -45.78 40.71
CA SER A 3 -53.16 -45.61 42.15
C SER A 3 -52.36 -46.81 42.71
N LYS A 4 -51.20 -46.68 43.35
CA LYS A 4 -50.79 -45.64 44.31
C LYS A 4 -49.35 -45.90 44.82
N MET A 5 -48.70 -44.81 45.28
CA MET A 5 -47.84 -44.69 46.50
C MET A 5 -46.39 -45.24 46.47
N LEU A 6 -45.36 -44.60 47.05
CA LEU A 6 -45.27 -43.47 47.99
C LEU A 6 -43.81 -42.89 48.05
N VAL A 7 -43.69 -41.53 48.07
CA VAL A 7 -42.86 -40.62 48.93
C VAL A 7 -41.32 -40.78 48.97
N ALA A 8 -40.47 -39.75 48.85
CA ALA A 8 -40.42 -38.37 49.39
C ALA A 8 -39.54 -37.46 48.49
N ALA A 9 -39.52 -36.13 48.48
CA ALA A 9 -40.35 -35.04 49.00
C ALA A 9 -40.07 -33.81 48.11
N VAL A 10 -41.13 -33.08 47.77
CA VAL A 10 -41.17 -31.80 47.04
C VAL A 10 -41.92 -30.84 47.94
N ALA A 11 -41.56 -29.54 47.94
CA ALA A 11 -42.47 -28.39 47.89
C ALA A 11 -41.76 -27.13 48.40
N LEU A 12 -41.52 -26.14 47.52
CA LEU A 12 -42.41 -25.02 47.18
C LEU A 12 -42.46 -23.95 48.28
N LEU A 13 -42.23 -22.70 47.89
CA LEU A 13 -43.31 -21.71 47.87
C LEU A 13 -42.92 -20.51 47.00
N LEU A 14 -43.80 -20.23 46.03
CA LEU A 14 -43.93 -18.94 45.36
C LEU A 14 -44.27 -17.88 46.42
N GLY A 15 -43.54 -16.77 46.41
CA GLY A 15 -43.78 -15.64 47.28
C GLY A 15 -43.40 -14.33 46.58
N GLN A 16 -44.42 -13.71 45.99
CA GLN A 16 -44.65 -12.26 45.89
C GLN A 16 -43.46 -11.33 45.54
N ALA A 17 -43.69 -10.59 44.45
CA ALA A 17 -43.01 -9.33 44.20
C ALA A 17 -43.07 -8.42 45.44
N GLN A 18 -41.92 -8.20 46.06
CA GLN A 18 -41.58 -6.91 46.66
C GLN A 18 -40.36 -6.42 45.92
N ALA A 19 -40.60 -5.49 44.98
CA ALA A 19 -39.58 -4.54 44.60
C ALA A 19 -39.18 -3.82 45.89
N VAL A 20 -38.09 -4.26 46.51
CA VAL A 20 -37.37 -3.43 47.46
C VAL A 20 -36.93 -2.23 46.62
N PRO A 21 -37.38 -1.00 46.91
CA PRO A 21 -36.72 0.16 46.35
C PRO A 21 -35.32 0.11 46.96
N GLY A 22 -34.37 -0.48 46.24
CA GLY A 22 -32.97 -0.18 46.45
C GLY A 22 -32.93 1.33 46.40
N HIS A 23 -32.72 1.95 47.56
CA HIS A 23 -32.65 3.40 47.68
C HIS A 23 -31.72 3.85 46.56
N ALA A 24 -32.28 4.52 45.55
CA ALA A 24 -31.47 5.29 44.63
C ALA A 24 -30.76 6.25 45.57
N GLN A 25 -29.47 6.00 45.82
CA GLN A 25 -28.66 6.83 46.68
C GLN A 25 -28.71 8.21 46.00
N GLU A 26 -29.56 9.10 46.51
CA GLU A 26 -29.69 10.44 45.96
C GLU A 26 -28.35 11.11 46.19
N HIS A 27 -27.55 11.11 45.13
CA HIS A 27 -26.25 11.76 45.14
C HIS A 27 -26.50 13.26 45.38
N LEU A 28 -26.03 13.76 46.53
CA LEU A 28 -26.11 15.17 46.93
C LEU A 28 -25.57 16.11 45.85
N VAL A 29 -24.66 15.61 44.99
CA VAL A 29 -24.14 16.31 43.83
C VAL A 29 -24.19 15.45 42.57
N ARG A 30 -24.74 16.02 41.49
CA ARG A 30 -24.65 15.43 40.15
C ARG A 30 -23.30 15.82 39.53
N VAL A 31 -22.50 14.80 39.20
CA VAL A 31 -21.16 14.96 38.62
C VAL A 31 -21.21 14.69 37.12
N THR A 32 -20.73 15.62 36.32
CA THR A 32 -20.62 15.48 34.86
C THR A 32 -19.27 15.99 34.39
N THR A 33 -18.69 15.32 33.40
CA THR A 33 -17.47 15.76 32.71
C THR A 33 -17.83 16.31 31.34
N SER A 34 -16.87 16.95 30.67
CA SER A 34 -16.98 17.17 29.22
C SER A 34 -17.27 15.85 28.49
N GLU A 35 -18.00 15.91 27.37
CA GLU A 35 -18.38 14.74 26.56
C GLU A 35 -17.16 13.96 26.07
N THR A 36 -16.02 14.65 25.89
CA THR A 36 -14.73 14.05 25.57
C THR A 36 -13.66 14.67 26.46
N VAL A 37 -12.84 13.84 27.10
CA VAL A 37 -11.73 14.25 27.96
C VAL A 37 -10.43 13.80 27.32
N PHE A 38 -9.43 14.67 27.23
CA PHE A 38 -8.13 14.34 26.60
C PHE A 38 -7.05 14.07 27.64
N ALA A 39 -6.35 12.94 27.50
CA ALA A 39 -5.21 12.61 28.36
C ALA A 39 -4.06 13.60 28.14
N GLY A 40 -3.49 14.14 29.22
CA GLY A 40 -2.41 15.14 29.20
C GLY A 40 -2.87 16.60 29.11
N GLU A 41 -4.17 16.89 29.19
CA GLU A 41 -4.75 18.25 29.18
C GLU A 41 -5.57 18.54 30.45
N LEU A 42 -6.05 19.78 30.60
CA LEU A 42 -6.99 20.17 31.64
C LEU A 42 -8.43 19.89 31.20
N ALA A 43 -9.18 19.17 32.03
CA ALA A 43 -10.59 18.86 31.84
C ALA A 43 -11.44 19.48 32.94
N ASN A 44 -12.74 19.66 32.66
CA ASN A 44 -13.66 20.24 33.63
C ASN A 44 -14.60 19.17 34.18
N ILE A 45 -14.73 19.18 35.50
CA ILE A 45 -15.73 18.41 36.22
C ILE A 45 -16.77 19.41 36.72
N HIS A 46 -18.01 19.26 36.26
CA HIS A 46 -19.12 20.08 36.66
C HIS A 46 -19.87 19.42 37.81
N LEU A 47 -20.08 20.18 38.88
CA LEU A 47 -20.74 19.76 40.11
C LEU A 47 -22.05 20.53 40.23
N LYS A 48 -23.17 19.84 40.06
CA LYS A 48 -24.50 20.44 40.26
C LYS A 48 -25.09 19.93 41.57
N TRP A 49 -25.03 20.78 42.58
CA TRP A 49 -25.49 20.48 43.95
C TRP A 49 -27.02 20.44 44.01
N GLN A 50 -27.55 19.39 44.61
CA GLN A 50 -29.00 19.21 44.84
C GLN A 50 -29.41 19.64 46.26
N SER A 51 -28.44 19.67 47.17
CA SER A 51 -28.59 20.08 48.57
C SER A 51 -27.32 20.82 49.04
N SER A 52 -27.33 21.32 50.28
CA SER A 52 -26.15 21.94 50.88
C SER A 52 -24.95 20.97 50.90
N PRO A 53 -23.75 21.43 50.52
CA PRO A 53 -22.54 20.61 50.45
C PRO A 53 -22.00 20.29 51.87
N PRO A 54 -21.26 19.17 52.04
CA PRO A 54 -20.47 18.96 53.25
C PRO A 54 -19.27 19.92 53.30
N PRO A 55 -18.69 20.18 54.50
CA PRO A 55 -17.62 21.15 54.67
C PRO A 55 -16.30 20.76 54.01
N VAL A 56 -16.07 19.48 53.74
CA VAL A 56 -14.90 18.99 53.00
C VAL A 56 -15.36 18.05 51.89
N ILE A 57 -14.81 18.25 50.69
CA ILE A 57 -15.06 17.38 49.53
C ILE A 57 -13.74 16.89 48.92
N LYS A 58 -13.75 15.68 48.39
CA LYS A 58 -12.61 15.06 47.72
C LYS A 58 -13.06 14.41 46.41
N ALA A 59 -12.42 14.77 45.31
CA ALA A 59 -12.70 14.21 43.99
C ALA A 59 -11.59 13.25 43.58
N VAL A 60 -11.96 12.05 43.13
CA VAL A 60 -11.02 11.03 42.66
C VAL A 60 -11.49 10.41 41.35
N TYR A 61 -10.54 9.96 40.54
CA TYR A 61 -10.78 9.19 39.32
C TYR A 61 -10.41 7.73 39.58
N ALA A 62 -11.39 6.82 39.48
CA ALA A 62 -11.23 5.42 39.86
C ALA A 62 -12.16 4.50 39.06
N SER A 63 -11.94 3.18 39.17
CA SER A 63 -12.75 2.18 38.46
C SER A 63 -14.24 2.34 38.76
N CYS A 64 -15.07 2.46 37.69
CA CYS A 64 -16.52 2.57 37.83
C CYS A 64 -17.17 1.35 38.51
N ARG A 65 -16.49 0.19 38.49
CA ARG A 65 -17.00 -1.10 38.99
C ARG A 65 -16.50 -1.45 40.38
N ASN A 66 -15.27 -1.06 40.74
CA ASN A 66 -14.68 -1.36 42.05
C ASN A 66 -13.85 -0.17 42.56
N PRO A 67 -14.48 0.83 43.20
CA PRO A 67 -13.81 2.09 43.54
C PRO A 67 -12.69 1.91 44.57
N ASN A 68 -12.79 0.93 45.49
CA ASN A 68 -11.81 0.69 46.56
C ASN A 68 -10.68 -0.28 46.16
N SER A 69 -10.48 -0.53 44.86
CA SER A 69 -9.41 -1.43 44.42
C SER A 69 -8.06 -0.73 44.56
N THR A 70 -7.05 -1.42 45.11
CA THR A 70 -5.68 -0.91 45.31
C THR A 70 -4.93 -0.56 44.02
N ILE A 71 -5.55 -0.69 42.85
CA ILE A 71 -4.99 -0.34 41.55
C ILE A 71 -5.65 0.99 41.10
N ALA A 72 -4.86 2.07 41.20
CA ALA A 72 -5.05 3.36 40.53
C ALA A 72 -6.31 4.17 40.89
N GLU A 73 -6.52 4.46 42.18
CA GLU A 73 -7.25 5.67 42.58
C GLU A 73 -6.37 6.91 42.32
N GLU A 74 -6.84 7.84 41.49
CA GLU A 74 -6.14 9.08 41.20
C GLU A 74 -6.85 10.26 41.88
N LEU A 75 -6.17 10.97 42.78
CA LEU A 75 -6.71 12.15 43.43
C LEU A 75 -6.75 13.33 42.45
N ILE A 76 -7.95 13.84 42.17
CA ILE A 76 -8.14 15.05 41.36
C ILE A 76 -7.94 16.29 42.24
N GLY A 77 -8.45 16.25 43.48
CA GLY A 77 -8.26 17.31 44.47
C GLY A 77 -9.15 17.16 45.70
N GLN A 78 -8.77 17.84 46.78
CA GLN A 78 -9.55 17.93 48.03
C GLN A 78 -9.74 19.42 48.39
N TYR A 79 -10.94 19.78 48.83
CA TYR A 79 -11.35 21.17 49.01
C TYR A 79 -12.15 21.34 50.30
N ASN A 80 -11.82 22.39 51.06
CA ASN A 80 -12.61 22.84 52.20
C ASN A 80 -13.59 23.93 51.74
N ILE A 81 -14.88 23.74 52.00
CA ILE A 81 -15.95 24.64 51.59
C ILE A 81 -16.25 25.59 52.75
N GLU A 82 -15.60 26.76 52.74
CA GLU A 82 -15.84 27.83 53.72
C GLU A 82 -16.97 28.79 53.29
N HIS A 83 -17.29 28.83 52.00
CA HIS A 83 -18.30 29.72 51.38
C HIS A 83 -19.20 28.95 50.39
N GLN A 84 -19.55 29.52 49.23
CA GLN A 84 -20.36 28.83 48.23
C GLN A 84 -19.64 27.60 47.66
N PRO A 85 -20.35 26.46 47.46
CA PRO A 85 -19.73 25.26 46.92
C PRO A 85 -19.21 25.44 45.49
N PRO A 86 -18.09 24.79 45.14
CA PRO A 86 -17.58 24.82 43.78
C PRO A 86 -18.57 24.16 42.82
N GLN A 87 -18.93 24.87 41.75
CA GLN A 87 -19.76 24.34 40.65
C GLN A 87 -18.91 23.65 39.57
N ARG A 88 -17.58 23.80 39.64
CA ARG A 88 -16.62 23.28 38.67
C ARG A 88 -15.27 23.02 39.31
N LEU A 89 -14.65 21.90 38.94
CA LEU A 89 -13.25 21.58 39.25
C LEU A 89 -12.46 21.48 37.94
N ALA A 90 -11.19 21.90 37.98
CA ALA A 90 -10.24 21.68 36.90
C ALA A 90 -9.41 20.43 37.24
N TRP A 91 -9.39 19.45 36.33
CA TRP A 91 -8.64 18.21 36.47
C TRP A 91 -7.52 18.17 35.44
N ALA A 92 -6.27 18.10 35.89
CA ALA A 92 -5.12 17.84 35.02
C ALA A 92 -5.04 16.34 34.75
N VAL A 93 -5.54 15.91 33.59
CA VAL A 93 -5.68 14.49 33.25
C VAL A 93 -4.30 13.90 32.95
N PRO A 94 -3.83 12.87 33.67
CA PRO A 94 -2.55 12.24 33.38
C PRO A 94 -2.53 11.59 31.99
N LYS A 95 -1.36 11.57 31.36
CA LYS A 95 -1.19 10.97 30.02
C LYS A 95 -1.49 9.47 30.01
N ASN A 96 -1.32 8.80 31.15
CA ASN A 96 -1.53 7.37 31.36
C ASN A 96 -2.87 7.06 32.05
N ALA A 97 -3.82 8.01 32.12
CA ALA A 97 -5.13 7.77 32.70
C ALA A 97 -5.84 6.57 32.03
N HIS A 98 -6.46 5.71 32.85
CA HIS A 98 -7.13 4.49 32.40
C HIS A 98 -8.46 4.79 31.70
N LEU A 99 -8.76 4.05 30.63
CA LEU A 99 -10.02 4.16 29.91
C LEU A 99 -11.20 3.67 30.78
N ASP A 100 -12.37 4.28 30.61
CA ASP A 100 -13.66 3.87 31.23
C ASP A 100 -13.74 3.94 32.76
N HIS A 101 -12.91 4.74 33.42
CA HIS A 101 -13.05 5.06 34.85
C HIS A 101 -14.08 6.19 35.10
N CYS A 102 -14.52 6.34 36.34
CA CYS A 102 -15.52 7.31 36.78
C CYS A 102 -14.89 8.33 37.74
N VAL A 103 -15.44 9.54 37.75
CA VAL A 103 -15.14 10.54 38.79
C VAL A 103 -16.09 10.31 39.96
N TYR A 104 -15.53 10.13 41.14
CA TYR A 104 -16.23 10.06 42.41
C TYR A 104 -15.97 11.32 43.23
N VAL A 105 -17.01 11.85 43.85
CA VAL A 105 -16.91 12.94 44.83
C VAL A 105 -17.33 12.38 46.19
N TYR A 106 -16.41 12.47 47.14
CA TYR A 106 -16.59 12.10 48.53
C TYR A 106 -16.82 13.35 49.37
N GLY A 107 -17.64 13.22 50.41
CA GLY A 107 -17.87 14.25 51.41
C GLY A 107 -17.55 13.74 52.81
N SER A 108 -17.00 14.61 53.66
CA SER A 108 -16.79 14.35 55.09
C SER A 108 -17.19 15.56 55.95
N SER A 109 -17.57 15.29 57.19
CA SER A 109 -17.78 16.34 58.19
C SER A 109 -16.45 16.67 58.88
N GLN A 110 -16.28 17.89 59.38
CA GLN A 110 -15.00 18.34 60.00
C GLN A 110 -14.52 17.48 61.18
N HIS A 111 -15.33 16.55 61.69
CA HIS A 111 -15.05 15.73 62.89
C HIS A 111 -15.21 14.21 62.63
N SER A 112 -15.27 13.77 61.39
CA SER A 112 -15.39 12.34 61.03
C SER A 112 -14.43 11.96 59.91
N ASP A 113 -13.59 10.94 60.13
CA ASP A 113 -12.68 10.38 59.12
C ASP A 113 -13.39 9.47 58.09
N THR A 114 -14.71 9.29 58.22
CA THR A 114 -15.47 8.48 57.27
C THR A 114 -15.90 9.31 56.05
N GLU A 115 -15.22 9.10 54.93
CA GLU A 115 -15.58 9.64 53.62
C GLU A 115 -16.78 8.88 53.03
N GLN A 116 -17.85 9.59 52.65
CA GLN A 116 -19.00 8.99 51.95
C GLN A 116 -19.07 9.48 50.50
N VAL A 117 -19.40 8.60 49.55
CA VAL A 117 -19.63 8.98 48.15
C VAL A 117 -20.91 9.81 48.06
N ILE A 118 -20.76 11.09 47.74
CA ILE A 118 -21.85 12.05 47.60
C ILE A 118 -22.21 12.33 46.12
N GLY A 119 -21.36 11.89 45.17
CA GLY A 119 -21.63 11.98 43.74
C GLY A 119 -20.72 11.09 42.88
N LYS A 120 -21.25 10.66 41.73
CA LYS A 120 -20.54 9.82 40.74
C LYS A 120 -20.86 10.25 39.32
N SER A 121 -19.86 10.28 38.43
CA SER A 121 -20.05 10.53 36.99
C SER A 121 -20.43 9.25 36.23
N ARG A 122 -20.86 9.41 34.97
CA ARG A 122 -20.79 8.31 33.99
C ARG A 122 -19.31 7.97 33.67
N PRO A 123 -19.02 6.80 33.08
CA PRO A 123 -17.67 6.49 32.60
C PRO A 123 -17.13 7.62 31.72
N VAL A 124 -15.95 8.13 32.06
CA VAL A 124 -15.33 9.23 31.34
C VAL A 124 -14.74 8.70 30.04
N HIS A 125 -15.20 9.24 28.91
CA HIS A 125 -14.67 8.91 27.58
C HIS A 125 -13.33 9.64 27.37
N LEU A 126 -12.24 8.93 27.62
CA LEU A 126 -10.89 9.44 27.44
C LEU A 126 -10.39 9.22 26.01
N GLN A 127 -9.91 10.29 25.37
CA GLN A 127 -9.21 10.24 24.09
C GLN A 127 -7.74 10.61 24.29
N ARG A 128 -6.84 9.91 23.59
CA ARG A 128 -5.43 10.27 23.53
C ARG A 128 -5.22 11.14 22.29
N LYS A 129 -4.76 12.38 22.47
CA LYS A 129 -4.35 13.22 21.34
C LYS A 129 -3.04 12.69 20.77
N VAL A 130 -3.07 12.33 19.49
CA VAL A 130 -1.87 12.26 18.66
C VAL A 130 -1.33 13.69 18.54
N LYS A 131 -0.14 13.95 19.10
CA LYS A 131 0.52 15.25 18.97
C LYS A 131 1.00 15.41 17.52
N LYS A 132 0.34 16.27 16.73
CA LYS A 132 0.95 17.01 15.62
C LYS A 132 0.31 18.40 15.53
N ARG A 133 1.13 19.43 15.31
CA ARG A 133 0.66 20.80 15.02
C ARG A 133 -0.38 20.71 13.90
N SER A 134 -1.61 21.16 14.17
CA SER A 134 -2.75 21.01 13.26
C SER A 134 -2.55 21.83 11.99
N ALA A 135 -2.18 21.17 10.89
CA ALA A 135 -2.43 21.69 9.54
C ALA A 135 -3.94 21.92 9.29
N ALA A 136 -4.82 21.37 10.14
CA ALA A 136 -6.27 21.51 10.11
C ALA A 136 -6.81 22.93 10.42
N ASP A 137 -5.96 23.87 10.84
CA ASP A 137 -6.37 25.26 11.12
C ASP A 137 -5.92 26.26 10.02
N ILE A 138 -5.26 25.79 8.95
CA ILE A 138 -4.76 26.61 7.83
C ILE A 138 -5.93 26.99 6.91
N ASP A 139 -6.03 28.27 6.51
CA ASP A 139 -7.15 28.79 5.70
C ASP A 139 -7.18 28.23 4.26
N ASN A 140 -6.05 27.72 3.75
CA ASN A 140 -5.95 26.97 2.49
C ASN A 140 -5.01 25.76 2.66
N PRO A 141 -5.51 24.57 3.03
CA PRO A 141 -4.67 23.40 3.25
C PRO A 141 -4.10 22.88 1.93
N LEU A 142 -2.77 22.75 1.85
CA LEU A 142 -2.07 22.13 0.72
C LEU A 142 -1.54 20.75 1.14
N LEU A 143 -1.34 19.85 0.17
CA LEU A 143 -0.90 18.49 0.47
C LEU A 143 0.45 18.45 1.20
N GLN A 144 1.37 19.36 0.84
CA GLN A 144 2.69 19.53 1.49
C GLN A 144 2.62 19.83 3.00
N ASN A 145 1.45 20.17 3.54
CA ASN A 145 1.24 20.44 4.97
C ASN A 145 0.99 19.15 5.78
N PHE A 146 0.86 18.00 5.12
CA PHE A 146 0.57 16.70 5.74
C PHE A 146 1.79 15.78 5.73
N ASP A 147 1.67 14.63 6.41
CA ASP A 147 2.78 13.69 6.56
C ASP A 147 3.04 12.88 5.28
N ALA A 148 3.90 13.42 4.42
CA ALA A 148 4.25 12.81 3.14
C ALA A 148 4.88 11.42 3.25
N LEU A 149 5.58 11.13 4.35
CA LEU A 149 6.25 9.83 4.57
C LEU A 149 5.32 8.79 5.22
N GLY A 150 4.10 9.16 5.58
CA GLY A 150 3.15 8.26 6.21
C GLY A 150 1.75 8.52 5.73
N THR A 151 0.84 8.66 6.70
CA THR A 151 -0.59 8.75 6.46
C THR A 151 -1.04 10.18 6.13
N TRP A 152 -0.54 10.76 5.02
CA TRP A 152 -0.94 12.11 4.57
C TRP A 152 -2.47 12.28 4.49
N PHE A 153 -3.17 11.21 4.17
CA PHE A 153 -4.62 11.11 4.05
C PHE A 153 -5.38 11.30 5.38
N ASP A 154 -4.77 11.00 6.54
CA ASP A 154 -5.37 11.28 7.86
C ASP A 154 -5.46 12.79 8.08
N GLY A 155 -4.41 13.50 7.63
CA GLY A 155 -4.39 14.96 7.64
C GLY A 155 -5.51 15.56 6.80
N VAL A 156 -5.76 15.01 5.61
CA VAL A 156 -6.87 15.42 4.73
C VAL A 156 -8.22 15.13 5.36
N ALA A 157 -8.40 13.95 5.97
CA ALA A 157 -9.63 13.59 6.67
C ALA A 157 -9.92 14.53 7.86
N ALA A 158 -8.87 14.97 8.56
CA ALA A 158 -8.95 15.85 9.72
C ALA A 158 -9.14 17.35 9.40
N ILE A 159 -9.19 17.75 8.12
CA ILE A 159 -9.44 19.15 7.76
C ILE A 159 -10.81 19.58 8.32
N LYS A 160 -10.80 20.58 9.20
CA LYS A 160 -12.01 21.16 9.78
C LYS A 160 -12.66 22.08 8.76
N GLN A 161 -13.99 21.94 8.62
CA GLN A 161 -14.77 22.88 7.85
C GLN A 161 -14.86 24.18 8.65
N LYS A 162 -14.01 25.17 8.35
CA LYS A 162 -14.24 26.53 8.84
C LYS A 162 -15.43 27.08 8.05
N THR A 163 -16.59 27.20 8.69
CA THR A 163 -17.63 28.12 8.23
C THR A 163 -17.07 29.53 8.36
N ASN A 164 -16.71 30.14 7.23
CA ASN A 164 -16.28 31.54 7.23
C ASN A 164 -17.34 32.38 7.91
N SER A 165 -17.02 32.90 9.09
CA SER A 165 -17.86 33.88 9.76
C SER A 165 -17.79 35.23 9.07
N HIS A 166 -16.82 35.48 8.16
CA HIS A 166 -16.76 36.68 7.32
C HIS A 166 -16.00 36.40 6.00
N GLY A 167 -16.68 36.57 4.86
CA GLY A 167 -16.07 36.81 3.54
C GLY A 167 -15.64 35.58 2.74
N GLY A 168 -16.49 35.12 1.82
CA GLY A 168 -16.10 34.18 0.76
C GLY A 168 -15.23 34.87 -0.29
N VAL A 169 -14.16 34.19 -0.74
CA VAL A 169 -13.33 34.63 -1.86
C VAL A 169 -13.96 34.09 -3.14
N SER A 170 -14.51 34.96 -3.99
CA SER A 170 -14.91 34.58 -5.34
C SER A 170 -13.71 34.68 -6.28
N SER A 171 -13.15 33.54 -6.70
CA SER A 171 -12.37 33.49 -7.94
C SER A 171 -13.34 33.62 -9.13
N GLY A 172 -13.03 34.50 -10.08
CA GLY A 172 -13.92 34.85 -11.19
C GLY A 172 -14.21 33.74 -12.22
N ALA A 173 -13.65 32.54 -12.04
CA ALA A 173 -13.94 31.34 -12.81
C ALA A 173 -14.19 30.17 -11.84
N SER A 174 -15.19 29.33 -12.14
CA SER A 174 -15.48 28.13 -11.34
C SER A 174 -14.22 27.26 -11.24
N PRO A 175 -13.69 26.97 -10.03
CA PRO A 175 -12.52 26.10 -9.86
C PRO A 175 -12.66 24.74 -10.54
N LYS A 176 -13.91 24.28 -10.73
CA LYS A 176 -14.20 23.01 -11.42
C LYS A 176 -13.97 23.03 -12.94
N ASN A 177 -13.85 24.21 -13.54
CA ASN A 177 -13.61 24.36 -14.97
C ASN A 177 -12.12 24.53 -15.32
N ALA A 178 -11.22 24.39 -14.35
CA ALA A 178 -9.78 24.43 -14.58
C ALA A 178 -9.37 23.41 -15.66
N SER A 179 -8.61 23.88 -16.64
CA SER A 179 -8.06 23.06 -17.72
C SER A 179 -6.83 22.28 -17.23
N ILE A 180 -6.88 20.95 -17.36
CA ILE A 180 -5.88 20.05 -16.78
C ILE A 180 -5.29 19.15 -17.88
N ALA A 181 -3.98 19.20 -18.06
CA ALA A 181 -3.28 18.20 -18.87
C ALA A 181 -2.84 17.02 -18.01
N ILE A 182 -3.07 15.80 -18.48
CA ILE A 182 -2.52 14.58 -17.89
C ILE A 182 -1.53 13.99 -18.90
N VAL A 183 -0.24 14.12 -18.64
CA VAL A 183 0.83 13.65 -19.54
C VAL A 183 1.19 12.22 -19.18
N GLY A 184 0.73 11.27 -20.00
CA GLY A 184 0.90 9.82 -19.85
C GLY A 184 -0.43 9.09 -19.65
N GLY A 185 -0.77 8.21 -20.57
CA GLY A 185 -1.95 7.32 -20.56
C GLY A 185 -1.71 5.98 -19.87
N GLY A 186 -0.76 5.91 -18.93
CA GLY A 186 -0.57 4.76 -18.05
C GLY A 186 -1.64 4.67 -16.96
N ILE A 187 -1.60 3.62 -16.12
CA ILE A 187 -2.57 3.41 -15.04
C ILE A 187 -2.73 4.64 -14.14
N SER A 188 -1.63 5.35 -13.84
CA SER A 188 -1.73 6.55 -13.03
C SER A 188 -2.52 7.68 -13.69
N GLY A 189 -2.28 7.96 -14.98
CA GLY A 189 -3.02 8.99 -15.70
C GLY A 189 -4.49 8.63 -15.93
N LEU A 190 -4.77 7.37 -16.29
CA LEU A 190 -6.13 6.86 -16.46
C LEU A 190 -6.94 6.91 -15.16
N ALA A 191 -6.35 6.49 -14.05
CA ALA A 191 -6.98 6.53 -12.74
C ALA A 191 -7.25 7.97 -12.29
N THR A 192 -6.28 8.88 -12.44
CA THR A 192 -6.46 10.31 -12.15
C THR A 192 -7.61 10.92 -12.95
N ALA A 193 -7.71 10.63 -14.25
CA ALA A 193 -8.81 11.15 -15.08
C ALA A 193 -10.20 10.72 -14.55
N LEU A 194 -10.35 9.44 -14.19
CA LEU A 194 -11.59 8.91 -13.61
C LEU A 194 -11.88 9.52 -12.22
N MET A 195 -10.85 9.67 -11.38
CA MET A 195 -10.96 10.29 -10.05
C MET A 195 -11.43 11.74 -10.14
N LEU A 196 -10.87 12.53 -11.06
CA LEU A 196 -11.27 13.91 -11.31
C LEU A 196 -12.72 14.00 -11.80
N ASP A 197 -13.11 13.15 -12.76
CA ASP A 197 -14.49 13.07 -13.24
C ASP A 197 -15.47 12.75 -12.10
N SER A 198 -15.08 11.86 -11.19
CA SER A 198 -15.96 11.41 -10.08
C SER A 198 -16.36 12.53 -9.10
N VAL A 199 -15.61 13.63 -9.07
CA VAL A 199 -15.87 14.81 -8.21
C VAL A 199 -16.28 16.07 -9.01
N GLY A 200 -16.60 15.89 -10.30
CA GLY A 200 -17.12 16.94 -11.18
C GLY A 200 -16.06 17.80 -11.87
N ILE A 201 -14.81 17.33 -11.96
CA ILE A 201 -13.74 17.97 -12.73
C ILE A 201 -13.64 17.28 -14.09
N HIS A 202 -14.17 17.92 -15.13
CA HIS A 202 -14.30 17.31 -16.46
C HIS A 202 -13.37 17.89 -17.52
N ASN A 203 -12.81 19.08 -17.29
CA ASN A 203 -11.96 19.78 -18.26
C ASN A 203 -10.51 19.29 -18.19
N TRP A 204 -10.32 18.00 -18.40
CA TRP A 204 -9.02 17.36 -18.49
C TRP A 204 -8.79 16.74 -19.87
N GLU A 205 -7.54 16.56 -20.25
CA GLU A 205 -7.12 15.86 -21.47
C GLU A 205 -5.93 14.96 -21.14
N ILE A 206 -6.01 13.68 -21.52
CA ILE A 206 -4.88 12.75 -21.44
C ILE A 206 -4.08 12.85 -22.73
N ILE A 207 -2.77 13.04 -22.60
CA ILE A 207 -1.81 13.14 -23.70
C ILE A 207 -0.82 11.99 -23.57
N GLU A 208 -0.86 11.06 -24.51
CA GLU A 208 -0.08 9.83 -24.49
C GLU A 208 0.88 9.79 -25.68
N ALA A 209 2.14 9.43 -25.38
CA ALA A 209 3.20 9.41 -26.38
C ALA A 209 3.06 8.24 -27.36
N SER A 210 2.52 7.11 -26.90
CA SER A 210 2.32 5.91 -27.70
C SER A 210 0.95 5.87 -28.40
N GLU A 211 0.76 4.81 -29.18
CA GLU A 211 -0.48 4.51 -29.91
C GLU A 211 -1.57 3.86 -29.03
N ARG A 212 -1.30 3.64 -27.73
CA ARG A 212 -2.22 2.95 -26.82
C ARG A 212 -2.17 3.50 -25.40
N VAL A 213 -3.16 3.15 -24.60
CA VAL A 213 -3.13 3.37 -23.15
C VAL A 213 -2.54 2.17 -22.40
N GLY A 214 -2.34 2.31 -21.10
CA GLY A 214 -1.96 1.24 -20.18
C GLY A 214 -0.51 1.30 -19.68
N GLY A 215 0.35 2.12 -20.29
CA GLY A 215 1.74 2.26 -19.86
C GLY A 215 2.45 0.90 -19.83
N ARG A 216 2.92 0.46 -18.66
CA ARG A 216 3.62 -0.84 -18.52
C ARG A 216 2.70 -2.06 -18.58
N PHE A 217 1.38 -1.89 -18.64
CA PHE A 217 0.48 -3.02 -18.88
C PHE A 217 0.60 -3.41 -20.36
N ARG A 218 1.04 -4.65 -20.62
CA ARG A 218 1.29 -5.15 -21.97
C ARG A 218 0.97 -6.63 -22.04
N THR A 219 -0.24 -6.93 -22.48
CA THR A 219 -0.70 -8.28 -22.82
C THR A 219 -0.57 -8.47 -24.34
N LYS A 220 -0.03 -9.61 -24.77
CA LYS A 220 0.11 -9.97 -26.19
C LYS A 220 -0.54 -11.32 -26.45
N TYR A 221 -1.58 -11.35 -27.28
CA TYR A 221 -2.21 -12.59 -27.73
C TYR A 221 -1.37 -13.21 -28.85
N MET A 222 -1.14 -14.53 -28.77
CA MET A 222 -0.13 -15.22 -29.58
C MET A 222 -0.74 -15.97 -30.75
N ALA A 223 -0.20 -15.78 -31.96
CA ALA A 223 -0.48 -16.60 -33.16
C ALA A 223 -1.98 -16.88 -33.44
N ASN A 224 -2.86 -15.91 -33.16
CA ASN A 224 -4.33 -16.05 -33.25
C ASN A 224 -4.91 -17.21 -32.41
N THR A 225 -4.20 -17.62 -31.36
CA THR A 225 -4.66 -18.58 -30.36
C THR A 225 -5.34 -17.86 -29.18
N GLN A 226 -5.80 -18.64 -28.21
CA GLN A 226 -6.29 -18.13 -26.92
C GLN A 226 -5.16 -17.90 -25.90
N GLU A 227 -3.89 -18.13 -26.25
CA GLU A 227 -2.75 -17.92 -25.37
C GLU A 227 -2.35 -16.44 -25.33
N TRP A 228 -1.98 -15.95 -24.15
CA TRP A 228 -1.50 -14.58 -23.98
C TRP A 228 -0.22 -14.50 -23.14
N ALA A 229 0.71 -13.70 -23.62
CA ALA A 229 1.94 -13.36 -22.94
C ALA A 229 1.77 -12.07 -22.12
N GLU A 230 1.99 -12.16 -20.80
CA GLU A 230 2.07 -10.98 -19.93
C GLU A 230 3.47 -10.38 -19.95
N MET A 231 3.67 -9.39 -20.82
CA MET A 231 4.91 -8.60 -20.89
C MET A 231 4.97 -7.52 -19.81
N GLY A 232 3.82 -7.17 -19.23
CA GLY A 232 3.68 -6.31 -18.06
C GLY A 232 3.63 -7.09 -16.73
N PRO A 233 2.80 -6.69 -15.76
CA PRO A 233 2.62 -7.44 -14.51
C PRO A 233 1.94 -8.80 -14.76
N MET A 234 2.25 -9.80 -13.94
CA MET A 234 1.71 -11.17 -14.09
C MET A 234 0.70 -11.54 -13.01
N ARG A 235 0.80 -10.95 -11.81
CA ARG A 235 0.01 -11.33 -10.64
C ARG A 235 -0.08 -10.20 -9.62
N LEU A 236 -1.02 -10.32 -8.70
CA LEU A 236 -1.29 -9.42 -7.58
C LEU A 236 -1.43 -10.24 -6.29
N PRO A 237 -0.79 -9.83 -5.18
CA PRO A 237 -1.07 -10.44 -3.88
C PRO A 237 -2.47 -10.00 -3.44
N HIS A 238 -3.25 -10.94 -2.90
CA HIS A 238 -4.63 -10.70 -2.47
C HIS A 238 -4.77 -10.80 -0.95
N SER A 239 -4.29 -11.91 -0.39
CA SER A 239 -4.28 -12.16 1.05
C SER A 239 -3.11 -13.08 1.40
N VAL A 240 -2.71 -13.12 2.66
CA VAL A 240 -1.69 -14.03 3.18
C VAL A 240 -2.23 -14.76 4.40
N THR A 241 -1.89 -16.05 4.52
CA THR A 241 -2.20 -16.86 5.71
C THR A 241 -0.91 -17.22 6.42
N TYR A 242 -0.79 -16.82 7.69
CA TYR A 242 0.38 -17.12 8.52
C TYR A 242 0.29 -18.52 9.14
N LYS A 243 1.43 -19.21 9.29
CA LYS A 243 1.46 -20.60 9.76
C LYS A 243 1.36 -20.76 11.27
N ASP A 244 1.81 -19.76 12.02
CA ASP A 244 1.91 -19.81 13.47
C ASP A 244 0.52 -19.76 14.15
N ASP A 245 -0.35 -18.88 13.66
CA ASP A 245 -1.67 -18.61 14.23
C ASP A 245 -2.84 -18.85 13.25
N ASN A 246 -2.54 -19.18 11.99
CA ASN A 246 -3.52 -19.34 10.92
C ASN A 246 -4.35 -18.05 10.68
N GLU A 247 -3.82 -16.86 11.02
CA GLU A 247 -4.39 -15.56 10.71
C GLU A 247 -4.28 -15.30 9.20
N THR A 248 -5.40 -14.98 8.57
CA THR A 248 -5.42 -14.51 7.17
C THR A 248 -5.60 -13.00 7.12
N LEU A 249 -4.67 -12.32 6.45
CA LEU A 249 -4.65 -10.87 6.29
C LEU A 249 -4.78 -10.46 4.82
N PRO A 250 -5.60 -9.46 4.49
CA PRO A 250 -5.58 -8.86 3.16
C PRO A 250 -4.35 -7.96 2.99
N TYR A 251 -3.86 -7.83 1.75
CA TYR A 251 -2.89 -6.78 1.39
C TYR A 251 -3.64 -5.47 1.15
N THR A 252 -3.67 -4.58 2.15
CA THR A 252 -4.54 -3.39 2.10
C THR A 252 -4.18 -2.40 1.01
N ASP A 253 -2.90 -2.27 0.64
CA ASP A 253 -2.45 -1.43 -0.46
C ASP A 253 -2.92 -1.95 -1.83
N HIS A 254 -2.98 -3.27 -1.99
CA HIS A 254 -3.48 -3.92 -3.21
C HIS A 254 -5.00 -3.92 -3.35
N GLN A 255 -5.76 -3.72 -2.26
CA GLN A 255 -7.23 -3.64 -2.30
C GLN A 255 -7.75 -2.58 -3.27
N MET A 256 -7.01 -1.48 -3.44
CA MET A 256 -7.36 -0.41 -4.38
C MET A 256 -7.41 -0.89 -5.84
N VAL A 257 -6.61 -1.90 -6.19
CA VAL A 257 -6.59 -2.48 -7.55
C VAL A 257 -7.90 -3.23 -7.81
N PHE A 258 -8.34 -4.06 -6.86
CA PHE A 258 -9.60 -4.80 -6.97
C PHE A 258 -10.81 -3.87 -6.94
N GLN A 259 -10.78 -2.85 -6.08
CA GLN A 259 -11.80 -1.81 -6.03
C GLN A 259 -11.93 -1.06 -7.37
N MET A 260 -10.80 -0.68 -7.99
CA MET A 260 -10.83 0.01 -9.28
C MET A 260 -11.41 -0.89 -10.39
N ALA A 261 -11.04 -2.17 -10.41
CA ALA A 261 -11.59 -3.14 -11.36
C ALA A 261 -13.12 -3.30 -11.19
N GLU A 262 -13.61 -3.39 -9.95
CA GLU A 262 -15.04 -3.44 -9.65
C GLU A 262 -15.77 -2.19 -10.16
N ILE A 263 -15.25 -1.00 -9.86
CA ILE A 263 -15.81 0.27 -10.34
C ILE A 263 -15.86 0.32 -11.87
N LEU A 264 -14.79 -0.09 -12.57
CA LEU A 264 -14.77 -0.12 -14.03
C LEU A 264 -15.75 -1.14 -14.61
N ASN A 265 -15.89 -2.31 -13.98
CA ASN A 265 -16.88 -3.29 -14.37
C ASN A 265 -18.31 -2.73 -14.23
N GLU A 266 -18.61 -2.07 -13.13
CA GLU A 266 -19.91 -1.42 -12.90
C GLU A 266 -20.17 -0.29 -13.91
N MET A 267 -19.21 0.60 -14.12
CA MET A 267 -19.31 1.72 -15.05
C MET A 267 -19.50 1.27 -16.51
N ASN A 268 -18.94 0.11 -16.88
CA ASN A 268 -19.12 -0.51 -18.19
C ASN A 268 -20.34 -1.44 -18.26
N GLY A 269 -21.20 -1.46 -17.24
CA GLY A 269 -22.41 -2.30 -17.23
C GLY A 269 -22.11 -3.80 -17.28
N ASN A 270 -20.93 -4.23 -16.80
CA ASN A 270 -20.42 -5.59 -16.89
C ASN A 270 -20.31 -6.15 -18.32
N ASP A 271 -20.13 -5.28 -19.32
CA ASP A 271 -19.91 -5.69 -20.71
C ASP A 271 -18.67 -6.59 -20.82
N SER A 272 -18.86 -7.78 -21.40
CA SER A 272 -17.82 -8.78 -21.64
C SER A 272 -16.58 -8.24 -22.38
N GLN A 273 -16.74 -7.20 -23.21
CA GLN A 273 -15.62 -6.58 -23.91
C GLN A 273 -14.63 -5.91 -22.93
N TRP A 274 -15.15 -5.27 -21.87
CA TRP A 274 -14.37 -4.48 -20.91
C TRP A 274 -14.21 -5.17 -19.56
N LYS A 275 -14.89 -6.29 -19.36
CA LYS A 275 -14.94 -6.96 -18.06
C LYS A 275 -13.56 -7.42 -17.60
N ILE A 276 -13.20 -7.04 -16.38
CA ILE A 276 -12.01 -7.48 -15.67
C ILE A 276 -12.43 -8.61 -14.73
N ASN A 277 -11.96 -9.82 -15.00
CA ASN A 277 -12.16 -10.98 -14.13
C ASN A 277 -10.83 -11.37 -13.51
N PHE A 278 -10.84 -11.62 -12.20
CA PHE A 278 -9.68 -12.18 -11.50
C PHE A 278 -9.80 -13.70 -11.41
N ILE A 279 -8.68 -14.39 -11.62
CA ILE A 279 -8.55 -15.83 -11.44
C ILE A 279 -7.38 -16.12 -10.50
N PRO A 280 -7.38 -17.27 -9.78
CA PRO A 280 -6.26 -17.66 -8.93
C PRO A 280 -4.96 -17.77 -9.72
N TRP A 281 -3.87 -17.26 -9.15
CA TRP A 281 -2.52 -17.48 -9.64
C TRP A 281 -1.83 -18.57 -8.81
N ILE A 282 -1.39 -19.64 -9.47
CA ILE A 282 -0.60 -20.69 -8.83
C ILE A 282 0.85 -20.21 -8.76
N GLN A 283 1.26 -19.78 -7.57
CA GLN A 283 2.60 -19.25 -7.34
C GLN A 283 3.67 -20.35 -7.36
N HIS A 284 3.37 -21.50 -6.75
CA HIS A 284 4.24 -22.66 -6.71
C HIS A 284 3.47 -23.96 -6.97
N HIS A 285 4.08 -24.88 -7.71
CA HIS A 285 3.57 -26.23 -7.93
C HIS A 285 4.62 -27.28 -7.50
N PRO A 286 4.25 -28.39 -6.81
CA PRO A 286 5.22 -29.36 -6.28
C PRO A 286 6.05 -30.08 -7.36
N ASN A 287 5.54 -30.14 -8.59
CA ASN A 287 6.23 -30.78 -9.72
C ASN A 287 7.12 -29.83 -10.53
N GLU A 288 7.28 -28.57 -10.12
CA GLU A 288 8.26 -27.66 -10.73
C GLU A 288 9.65 -28.29 -10.78
N LEU A 289 10.31 -28.27 -11.94
CA LEU A 289 11.68 -28.73 -12.10
C LEU A 289 12.66 -27.64 -11.66
N ILE A 290 13.47 -27.95 -10.65
CA ILE A 290 14.48 -27.04 -10.12
C ILE A 290 15.83 -27.67 -10.39
N ALA A 291 16.56 -27.17 -11.39
CA ALA A 291 17.90 -27.65 -11.73
C ALA A 291 18.99 -26.75 -11.13
N GLN A 292 18.76 -25.44 -11.15
CA GLN A 292 19.67 -24.46 -10.57
C GLN A 292 19.79 -24.66 -9.05
N GLY A 293 21.03 -24.75 -8.54
CA GLY A 293 21.31 -24.90 -7.10
C GLY A 293 20.94 -26.26 -6.52
N THR A 294 20.81 -27.29 -7.36
CA THR A 294 20.40 -28.64 -6.93
C THR A 294 21.21 -29.73 -7.60
N ARG A 295 21.30 -30.86 -6.92
CA ARG A 295 21.86 -32.11 -7.43
C ARG A 295 20.81 -32.91 -8.17
N ARG A 296 21.20 -33.50 -9.29
CA ARG A 296 20.36 -34.48 -10.00
C ARG A 296 20.17 -35.72 -9.16
N HIS A 297 19.03 -36.38 -9.35
CA HIS A 297 18.80 -37.74 -8.86
C HIS A 297 19.85 -38.70 -9.44
N PRO A 298 20.09 -39.87 -8.79
CA PRO A 298 21.01 -40.88 -9.33
C PRO A 298 20.67 -41.37 -10.73
N ASP A 299 19.40 -41.29 -11.14
CA ASP A 299 18.91 -41.62 -12.48
C ASP A 299 19.05 -40.46 -13.50
N GLY A 300 19.64 -39.34 -13.09
CA GLY A 300 19.88 -38.16 -13.92
C GLY A 300 18.71 -37.16 -13.98
N ARG A 301 17.56 -37.47 -13.36
CA ARG A 301 16.41 -36.55 -13.34
C ARG A 301 16.72 -35.28 -12.56
N ILE A 302 16.09 -34.19 -12.98
CA ILE A 302 16.04 -32.94 -12.25
C ILE A 302 15.06 -33.12 -11.09
N PRO A 303 15.43 -32.73 -9.86
CA PRO A 303 14.52 -32.84 -8.73
C PRO A 303 13.35 -31.86 -8.88
N THR A 304 12.19 -32.26 -8.37
CA THR A 304 11.05 -31.34 -8.28
C THR A 304 11.10 -30.52 -6.99
N ARG A 305 10.40 -29.38 -6.94
CA ARG A 305 10.25 -28.59 -5.70
C ARG A 305 9.80 -29.46 -4.52
N GLY A 306 8.75 -30.25 -4.70
CA GLY A 306 8.22 -31.11 -3.64
C GLY A 306 9.19 -32.21 -3.21
N GLU A 307 10.03 -32.71 -4.13
CA GLU A 307 11.10 -33.64 -3.78
C GLU A 307 12.19 -32.96 -2.94
N ILE A 308 12.55 -31.72 -3.27
CA ILE A 308 13.54 -30.92 -2.51
C ILE A 308 13.01 -30.58 -1.12
N GLU A 309 11.73 -30.24 -0.99
CA GLU A 309 11.09 -29.99 0.30
C GLU A 309 11.06 -31.25 1.17
N ALA A 310 10.84 -32.42 0.57
CA ALA A 310 10.86 -33.71 1.27
C ALA A 310 12.28 -34.19 1.60
N ASP A 311 13.26 -33.88 0.75
CA ASP A 311 14.67 -34.22 0.91
C ASP A 311 15.58 -33.01 0.60
N PRO A 312 15.86 -32.16 1.62
CA PRO A 312 16.73 -31.01 1.46
C PRO A 312 18.17 -31.35 1.04
N SER A 313 18.58 -32.62 1.10
CA SER A 313 19.89 -33.05 0.59
C SER A 313 19.97 -32.99 -0.93
N LEU A 314 18.86 -32.76 -1.64
CA LEU A 314 18.87 -32.48 -3.07
C LEU A 314 19.41 -31.08 -3.41
N ASN A 315 19.45 -30.15 -2.45
CA ASN A 315 20.09 -28.85 -2.66
C ASN A 315 21.61 -28.97 -2.74
N ASP A 316 22.23 -28.05 -3.47
CA ASP A 316 23.67 -27.83 -3.37
C ASP A 316 24.04 -27.39 -1.95
N ALA A 317 25.30 -27.63 -1.57
CA ALA A 317 25.78 -27.16 -0.27
C ALA A 317 25.71 -25.63 -0.23
N PRO A 318 25.27 -25.04 0.91
CA PRO A 318 25.26 -23.59 1.07
C PRO A 318 26.66 -23.02 0.84
N ALA A 319 26.73 -21.85 0.20
CA ALA A 319 28.00 -21.20 -0.11
C ALA A 319 28.81 -20.84 1.15
N MET A 320 28.13 -20.56 2.27
CA MET A 320 28.76 -20.22 3.54
C MET A 320 27.94 -20.74 4.73
N THR A 321 28.63 -21.28 5.74
CA THR A 321 28.04 -21.76 7.01
C THR A 321 28.87 -21.35 8.22
N SER A 322 29.60 -20.23 8.12
CA SER A 322 30.40 -19.75 9.24
C SER A 322 29.49 -19.21 10.34
N THR A 323 29.91 -19.31 11.61
CA THR A 323 29.14 -18.76 12.74
C THR A 323 28.91 -17.25 12.59
N GLU A 324 29.86 -16.53 11.99
CA GLU A 324 29.71 -15.11 11.68
C GLU A 324 28.59 -14.88 10.66
N TYR A 325 28.55 -15.66 9.58
CA TYR A 325 27.51 -15.60 8.56
C TYR A 325 26.12 -15.86 9.17
N GLU A 326 25.96 -16.96 9.90
CA GLU A 326 24.68 -17.32 10.51
C GLU A 326 24.21 -16.24 11.49
N SER A 327 25.11 -15.71 12.33
CA SER A 327 24.78 -14.66 13.28
C SER A 327 24.40 -13.34 12.61
N THR A 328 25.13 -12.92 11.57
CA THR A 328 24.82 -11.68 10.83
C THR A 328 23.53 -11.84 10.03
N LYS A 329 23.33 -12.98 9.36
CA LYS A 329 22.10 -13.27 8.63
C LYS A 329 20.88 -13.26 9.54
N GLN A 330 20.98 -13.87 10.72
CA GLN A 330 19.90 -13.84 11.71
C GLN A 330 19.56 -12.40 12.15
N LYS A 331 20.56 -11.53 12.34
CA LYS A 331 20.32 -10.11 12.68
C LYS A 331 19.59 -9.37 11.55
N MET A 332 19.96 -9.63 10.29
CA MET A 332 19.29 -9.06 9.12
C MET A 332 17.85 -9.58 9.01
N ASP A 333 17.63 -10.89 9.10
CA ASP A 333 16.30 -11.51 9.05
C ASP A 333 15.40 -11.01 10.19
N ASN A 334 15.95 -10.72 11.39
CA ASN A 334 15.20 -10.12 12.50
C ASN A 334 14.67 -8.71 12.21
N ILE A 335 15.24 -8.00 11.24
CA ILE A 335 14.75 -6.70 10.76
C ILE A 335 13.78 -6.93 9.60
N MET A 336 14.21 -7.68 8.58
CA MET A 336 13.54 -7.74 7.28
C MET A 336 12.37 -8.73 7.23
N LYS A 337 12.41 -9.75 8.08
CA LYS A 337 11.43 -10.85 8.13
C LYS A 337 10.77 -10.97 9.50
N ASN A 338 10.76 -9.89 10.28
CA ASN A 338 10.03 -9.88 11.53
C ASN A 338 8.52 -10.02 11.26
N GLU A 339 7.91 -11.08 11.77
CA GLU A 339 6.52 -11.40 11.51
C GLU A 339 5.55 -10.27 11.90
N THR A 340 5.79 -9.60 13.03
CA THR A 340 4.95 -8.47 13.49
C THR A 340 5.05 -7.31 12.51
N THR A 341 6.27 -7.02 12.03
CA THR A 341 6.50 -5.97 11.04
C THR A 341 5.85 -6.33 9.71
N LEU A 342 6.00 -7.56 9.22
CA LEU A 342 5.35 -8.00 7.98
C LEU A 342 3.83 -7.88 8.10
N LYS A 343 3.22 -8.43 9.17
CA LYS A 343 1.78 -8.28 9.48
C LYS A 343 1.35 -6.81 9.49
N SER A 344 2.20 -5.90 9.99
CA SER A 344 1.93 -4.46 9.96
C SER A 344 1.95 -3.87 8.56
N ILE A 345 2.85 -4.32 7.67
CA ILE A 345 2.93 -3.88 6.28
C ILE A 345 1.66 -4.28 5.51
N GLN A 346 1.15 -5.51 5.68
CA GLN A 346 -0.10 -5.90 5.02
C GLN A 346 -1.32 -5.17 5.58
N LYS A 347 -1.33 -4.86 6.88
CA LYS A 347 -2.43 -4.14 7.54
C LYS A 347 -2.44 -2.64 7.16
N ASP A 348 -1.31 -1.97 7.21
CA ASP A 348 -1.16 -0.54 6.91
C ASP A 348 0.26 -0.23 6.43
N VAL A 349 0.47 -0.35 5.13
CA VAL A 349 1.78 -0.13 4.49
C VAL A 349 2.30 1.30 4.71
N TRP A 350 1.42 2.29 4.85
CA TRP A 350 1.81 3.70 4.94
C TRP A 350 2.32 4.03 6.33
N GLN A 351 1.64 3.53 7.36
CA GLN A 351 2.11 3.64 8.74
C GLN A 351 3.38 2.82 8.94
N ALA A 352 3.49 1.63 8.34
CA ALA A 352 4.71 0.82 8.38
C ALA A 352 5.90 1.52 7.70
N HIS A 353 5.69 2.11 6.52
CA HIS A 353 6.71 2.92 5.83
C HIS A 353 7.19 4.06 6.71
N LYS A 354 6.25 4.80 7.33
CA LYS A 354 6.60 5.87 8.25
C LYS A 354 7.47 5.38 9.41
N ILE A 355 7.11 4.25 10.03
CA ILE A 355 7.87 3.69 11.14
C ILE A 355 9.30 3.38 10.69
N ALA A 356 9.46 2.73 9.53
CA ALA A 356 10.79 2.44 8.97
C ALA A 356 11.62 3.72 8.74
N MET A 357 11.00 4.79 8.22
CA MET A 357 11.67 6.09 8.03
C MET A 357 12.05 6.74 9.38
N ASP A 358 11.17 6.69 10.38
CA ASP A 358 11.41 7.28 11.71
C ASP A 358 12.49 6.49 12.49
N GLU A 359 12.62 5.19 12.23
CA GLU A 359 13.68 4.32 12.78
C GLU A 359 15.03 4.49 12.08
N GLY A 360 15.08 5.27 10.99
CA GLY A 360 16.30 5.53 10.23
C GLY A 360 16.72 4.37 9.33
N LEU A 361 15.81 3.47 8.96
CA LEU A 361 16.11 2.34 8.06
C LEU A 361 16.44 2.81 6.63
N ASP A 362 16.00 4.01 6.25
CA ASP A 362 16.38 4.65 4.97
C ASP A 362 17.76 5.32 5.02
N ASP A 363 18.35 5.49 6.22
CA ASP A 363 19.64 6.17 6.39
C ASP A 363 20.84 5.22 6.14
N TRP A 364 20.57 3.91 5.92
CA TRP A 364 21.59 2.87 5.75
C TRP A 364 21.29 1.96 4.56
N SER A 365 22.32 1.60 3.80
CA SER A 365 22.24 0.38 2.99
C SER A 365 22.38 -0.86 3.88
N GLU A 366 21.87 -1.99 3.41
CA GLU A 366 22.02 -3.27 4.09
C GLU A 366 23.48 -3.64 4.34
N GLN A 367 24.36 -3.41 3.34
CA GLN A 367 25.80 -3.65 3.49
C GLN A 367 26.42 -2.74 4.55
N ALA A 368 26.05 -1.45 4.56
CA ALA A 368 26.58 -0.50 5.54
C ALA A 368 26.15 -0.87 6.97
N MET A 369 24.89 -1.32 7.16
CA MET A 369 24.41 -1.85 8.43
C MET A 369 25.25 -3.06 8.88
N MET A 370 25.44 -4.05 8.01
CA MET A 370 26.23 -5.24 8.34
C MET A 370 27.69 -4.90 8.69
N ARG A 371 28.35 -4.05 7.89
CA ARG A 371 29.77 -3.68 8.09
C ARG A 371 29.98 -2.81 9.32
N HIS A 372 29.16 -1.78 9.48
CA HIS A 372 29.45 -0.72 10.44
C HIS A 372 28.68 -0.84 11.75
N VAL A 373 27.51 -1.48 11.75
CA VAL A 373 26.71 -1.71 12.96
C VAL A 373 26.94 -3.13 13.48
N PHE A 374 26.75 -4.14 12.64
CA PHE A 374 26.90 -5.54 13.07
C PHE A 374 28.35 -6.02 13.13
N LYS A 375 29.28 -5.25 12.56
CA LYS A 375 30.72 -5.52 12.50
C LYS A 375 31.05 -6.83 11.76
N ALA A 376 30.21 -7.22 10.80
CA ALA A 376 30.45 -8.38 9.95
C ALA A 376 31.63 -8.13 9.01
N SER A 377 32.41 -9.16 8.69
CA SER A 377 33.48 -9.12 7.69
C SER A 377 32.96 -8.78 6.28
N GLU A 378 33.85 -8.34 5.41
CA GLU A 378 33.51 -8.01 4.01
C GLU A 378 32.96 -9.21 3.29
N ASN A 379 33.58 -10.38 3.47
CA ASN A 379 33.15 -11.63 2.84
C ASN A 379 31.76 -12.08 3.31
N VAL A 380 31.45 -11.96 4.60
CA VAL A 380 30.12 -12.29 5.12
C VAL A 380 29.07 -11.29 4.64
N THR A 381 29.43 -10.00 4.63
CA THR A 381 28.54 -8.94 4.15
C THR A 381 28.19 -9.16 2.68
N ASP A 382 29.21 -9.40 1.85
CA ASP A 382 29.05 -9.64 0.41
C ASP A 382 28.15 -10.86 0.17
N GLN A 383 28.45 -12.00 0.81
CA GLN A 383 27.63 -13.21 0.68
C GLN A 383 26.15 -12.98 1.02
N ILE A 384 25.86 -12.32 2.15
CA ILE A 384 24.46 -12.07 2.56
C ILE A 384 23.78 -11.12 1.59
N TRP A 385 24.48 -10.05 1.18
CA TRP A 385 23.92 -9.05 0.28
C TRP A 385 23.70 -9.59 -1.14
N THR A 386 24.58 -10.44 -1.67
CA THR A 386 24.38 -11.05 -3.00
C THR A 386 23.22 -12.03 -3.04
N ASP A 387 22.76 -12.50 -1.87
CA ASP A 387 21.58 -13.36 -1.72
C ASP A 387 20.29 -12.54 -1.50
N SER A 388 20.38 -11.22 -1.25
CA SER A 388 19.20 -10.34 -1.15
C SER A 388 18.84 -9.75 -2.52
N ASP A 389 17.58 -9.34 -2.68
CA ASP A 389 17.17 -8.67 -3.90
C ASP A 389 17.52 -7.17 -3.84
N TYR A 390 17.39 -6.54 -2.67
CA TYR A 390 17.41 -5.08 -2.48
C TYR A 390 18.59 -4.57 -1.63
N ASP A 391 18.94 -3.29 -1.86
CA ASP A 391 20.02 -2.60 -1.14
C ASP A 391 19.50 -1.82 0.09
N VAL A 392 18.19 -1.55 0.13
CA VAL A 392 17.52 -0.71 1.13
C VAL A 392 16.43 -1.49 1.84
N PHE A 393 16.38 -1.34 3.17
CA PHE A 393 15.55 -2.14 4.06
C PHE A 393 14.06 -2.07 3.74
N TRP A 394 13.53 -0.87 3.48
CA TRP A 394 12.08 -0.73 3.28
C TRP A 394 11.59 -1.50 2.06
N ASP A 395 12.29 -1.40 0.93
CA ASP A 395 11.91 -2.13 -0.27
C ASP A 395 12.07 -3.65 -0.11
N GLU A 396 13.13 -4.11 0.58
CA GLU A 396 13.32 -5.54 0.92
C GLU A 396 12.21 -6.03 1.86
N MET A 397 11.80 -5.24 2.86
CA MET A 397 10.70 -5.55 3.77
C MET A 397 9.36 -5.61 3.04
N HIS A 398 9.07 -4.65 2.16
CA HIS A 398 7.87 -4.68 1.33
C HIS A 398 7.88 -5.87 0.37
N HIS A 399 9.03 -6.17 -0.24
CA HIS A 399 9.21 -7.36 -1.07
C HIS A 399 8.95 -8.64 -0.28
N ASN A 400 9.60 -8.84 0.88
CA ASN A 400 9.45 -10.02 1.72
C ASN A 400 8.00 -10.17 2.22
N SER A 401 7.32 -9.06 2.51
CA SER A 401 5.90 -9.07 2.90
C SER A 401 4.98 -9.63 1.82
N ASN A 402 5.39 -9.58 0.54
CA ASN A 402 4.63 -10.08 -0.60
C ASN A 402 5.15 -11.43 -1.11
N LEU A 403 6.43 -11.53 -1.45
CA LEU A 403 7.04 -12.64 -2.15
C LEU A 403 7.78 -13.63 -1.23
N GLY A 404 8.22 -13.20 -0.04
CA GLY A 404 8.88 -14.08 0.94
C GLY A 404 7.92 -15.02 1.69
N LEU A 405 6.61 -14.78 1.57
CA LEU A 405 5.53 -15.58 2.15
C LEU A 405 5.04 -16.59 1.10
N ASP A 406 5.93 -17.52 0.74
CA ASP A 406 5.80 -18.43 -0.41
C ASP A 406 5.20 -19.81 -0.06
N GLY A 407 4.89 -20.05 1.21
CA GLY A 407 4.32 -21.31 1.68
C GLY A 407 5.32 -22.44 1.94
N SER A 408 6.59 -22.29 1.56
CA SER A 408 7.65 -23.28 1.83
C SER A 408 7.81 -23.58 3.33
N SER A 409 8.39 -24.73 3.70
CA SER A 409 8.48 -25.17 5.11
C SER A 409 9.13 -24.14 6.06
N GLU A 410 10.07 -23.34 5.56
CA GLU A 410 10.78 -22.29 6.30
C GLU A 410 10.07 -20.92 6.27
N SER A 411 9.08 -20.74 5.40
CA SER A 411 8.33 -19.48 5.30
C SER A 411 7.33 -19.28 6.44
N LEU A 412 7.14 -18.03 6.85
CA LEU A 412 6.20 -17.63 7.91
C LEU A 412 4.73 -17.79 7.51
N GLY A 413 4.44 -17.83 6.21
CA GLY A 413 3.08 -17.85 5.70
C GLY A 413 3.01 -18.16 4.21
N GLU A 414 1.80 -18.14 3.66
CA GLU A 414 1.55 -18.35 2.24
C GLU A 414 0.64 -17.26 1.69
N THR A 415 1.13 -16.59 0.65
CA THR A 415 0.39 -15.57 -0.08
C THR A 415 -0.53 -16.21 -1.10
N HIS A 416 -1.81 -15.86 -1.04
CA HIS A 416 -2.78 -16.12 -2.08
C HIS A 416 -2.68 -15.03 -3.16
N TRP A 417 -2.45 -15.46 -4.40
CA TRP A 417 -2.25 -14.59 -5.54
C TRP A 417 -3.42 -14.65 -6.52
N LEU A 418 -3.68 -13.53 -7.19
CA LEU A 418 -4.62 -13.43 -8.28
C LEU A 418 -3.92 -12.90 -9.55
N CYS A 419 -4.45 -13.23 -10.72
CA CYS A 419 -4.14 -12.55 -11.97
C CYS A 419 -5.43 -12.20 -12.72
N ILE A 420 -5.31 -11.49 -13.84
CA ILE A 420 -6.46 -11.10 -14.66
C ILE A 420 -6.62 -12.12 -15.79
N ASP A 421 -7.81 -12.69 -15.90
CA ASP A 421 -8.18 -13.59 -17.00
C ASP A 421 -8.18 -12.83 -18.33
N GLY A 422 -7.47 -13.36 -19.32
CA GLY A 422 -7.18 -12.67 -20.58
C GLY A 422 -6.17 -11.53 -20.46
N GLY A 423 -5.57 -11.32 -19.28
CA GLY A 423 -4.40 -10.47 -19.10
C GLY A 423 -4.64 -9.03 -18.64
N PHE A 424 -3.58 -8.39 -18.13
CA PHE A 424 -3.63 -7.07 -17.50
C PHE A 424 -3.98 -5.94 -18.48
N GLY A 425 -3.80 -6.12 -19.79
CA GLY A 425 -4.28 -5.19 -20.82
C GLY A 425 -5.78 -4.89 -20.67
N ARG A 426 -6.58 -5.88 -20.25
CA ARG A 426 -8.02 -5.68 -20.01
C ARG A 426 -8.30 -4.63 -18.94
N PHE A 427 -7.42 -4.50 -17.94
CA PHE A 427 -7.57 -3.50 -16.90
C PHE A 427 -7.42 -2.08 -17.46
N SER A 428 -6.41 -1.83 -18.31
CA SER A 428 -6.24 -0.53 -18.95
C SER A 428 -7.32 -0.25 -20.00
N ASP A 429 -7.74 -1.27 -20.74
CA ASP A 429 -8.74 -1.15 -21.80
C ASP A 429 -10.12 -0.78 -21.25
N ALA A 430 -10.47 -1.25 -20.05
CA ALA A 430 -11.73 -0.92 -19.38
C ALA A 430 -11.91 0.58 -19.10
N PHE A 431 -10.85 1.40 -19.14
CA PHE A 431 -10.96 2.85 -19.04
C PHE A 431 -11.40 3.52 -20.35
N LEU A 432 -11.15 2.89 -21.51
CA LEU A 432 -11.31 3.51 -22.82
C LEU A 432 -12.71 4.09 -23.08
N PRO A 433 -13.83 3.41 -22.72
CA PRO A 433 -15.17 3.97 -22.88
C PRO A 433 -15.37 5.32 -22.19
N HIS A 434 -14.63 5.56 -21.09
CA HIS A 434 -14.76 6.75 -20.24
C HIS A 434 -13.79 7.86 -20.61
N VAL A 435 -12.66 7.54 -21.25
CA VAL A 435 -11.60 8.53 -21.54
C VAL A 435 -11.43 8.89 -23.01
N LYS A 436 -11.91 8.06 -23.96
CA LYS A 436 -11.61 8.19 -25.39
C LYS A 436 -11.86 9.58 -25.99
N ASN A 437 -12.89 10.29 -25.53
CA ASN A 437 -13.25 11.61 -26.07
C ASN A 437 -12.31 12.74 -25.62
N ARG A 438 -11.44 12.46 -24.64
CA ARG A 438 -10.46 13.38 -24.04
C ARG A 438 -9.05 12.77 -24.04
N LEU A 439 -8.81 11.79 -24.91
CA LEU A 439 -7.54 11.09 -25.05
C LEU A 439 -6.89 11.46 -26.37
N VAL A 440 -5.63 11.91 -26.32
CA VAL A 440 -4.80 12.18 -27.48
C VAL A 440 -3.62 11.20 -27.46
N LEU A 441 -3.60 10.30 -28.44
CA LEU A 441 -2.52 9.34 -28.66
C LEU A 441 -1.45 9.90 -29.61
N ASN A 442 -0.29 9.23 -29.67
CA ASN A 442 0.83 9.58 -30.55
C ASN A 442 1.34 11.03 -30.38
N ARG A 443 1.26 11.58 -29.16
CA ARG A 443 1.70 12.94 -28.85
C ARG A 443 2.74 12.92 -27.73
N GLN A 444 4.01 12.89 -28.12
CA GLN A 444 5.11 12.97 -27.17
C GLN A 444 5.40 14.42 -26.78
N ILE A 445 5.13 14.76 -25.52
CA ILE A 445 5.53 16.06 -24.96
C ILE A 445 7.05 16.14 -24.88
N ARG A 446 7.57 17.29 -25.32
CA ARG A 446 9.00 17.59 -25.40
C ARG A 446 9.42 18.74 -24.51
N LYS A 447 8.47 19.57 -24.12
CA LYS A 447 8.72 20.77 -23.33
C LYS A 447 7.53 21.10 -22.46
N LEU A 448 7.80 21.43 -21.20
CA LEU A 448 6.88 21.98 -20.22
C LEU A 448 7.38 23.38 -19.84
N GLU A 449 6.50 24.37 -19.90
CA GLU A 449 6.83 25.75 -19.52
C GLU A 449 5.81 26.28 -18.53
N SER A 450 6.31 27.06 -17.56
CA SER A 450 5.49 27.89 -16.69
C SER A 450 5.26 29.24 -17.36
N ILE A 451 4.00 29.61 -17.58
CA ILE A 451 3.61 30.84 -18.28
C ILE A 451 2.62 31.65 -17.43
N GLN A 452 2.55 32.96 -17.67
CA GLN A 452 1.52 33.81 -17.07
C GLN A 452 0.27 33.81 -17.93
N GLY A 453 -0.87 33.46 -17.34
CA GLY A 453 -2.19 33.55 -17.96
C GLY A 453 -2.74 34.98 -17.98
N GLN A 454 -3.94 35.14 -18.56
CA GLN A 454 -4.58 36.46 -18.77
C GLN A 454 -4.80 37.29 -17.48
N ASN A 455 -4.85 36.64 -16.31
CA ASN A 455 -5.04 37.30 -15.00
C ASN A 455 -3.79 37.25 -14.11
N SER A 456 -2.59 37.11 -14.68
CA SER A 456 -1.34 36.85 -13.96
C SER A 456 -1.32 35.53 -13.15
N ALA A 457 -2.38 34.70 -13.28
CA ALA A 457 -2.41 33.35 -12.74
C ALA A 457 -1.38 32.49 -13.49
N LEU A 458 -0.62 31.70 -12.75
CA LEU A 458 0.33 30.76 -13.35
C LEU A 458 -0.44 29.70 -14.15
N ARG A 459 0.08 29.33 -15.32
CA ARG A 459 -0.43 28.25 -16.17
C ARG A 459 0.75 27.45 -16.71
N THR A 460 0.46 26.30 -17.28
CA THR A 460 1.43 25.43 -17.95
C THR A 460 1.24 25.47 -19.46
N ARG A 461 2.34 25.43 -20.22
CA ARG A 461 2.33 25.21 -21.67
C ARG A 461 3.08 23.94 -21.98
N LEU A 462 2.42 23.02 -22.67
CA LEU A 462 3.01 21.78 -23.15
C LEU A 462 3.28 21.92 -24.64
N SER A 463 4.50 21.58 -25.06
CA SER A 463 4.89 21.61 -26.48
C SER A 463 5.38 20.25 -26.97
N TRP A 464 5.05 19.93 -28.22
CA TRP A 464 5.42 18.69 -28.90
C TRP A 464 5.82 18.97 -30.35
N TYR A 465 6.44 17.98 -30.99
CA TYR A 465 6.66 17.99 -32.43
C TYR A 465 5.53 17.21 -33.11
N PRO A 466 4.96 17.70 -34.23
CA PRO A 466 3.90 16.97 -34.94
C PRO A 466 4.43 15.70 -35.63
N SER A 467 5.74 15.61 -35.89
CA SER A 467 6.41 14.38 -36.35
C SER A 467 7.90 14.40 -36.00
N VAL A 468 8.59 13.27 -36.18
CA VAL A 468 10.04 13.18 -35.91
C VAL A 468 10.85 14.12 -36.83
N THR A 469 10.41 14.30 -38.08
CA THR A 469 11.09 15.14 -39.07
C THR A 469 10.72 16.62 -38.97
N ASN A 470 9.51 16.95 -38.49
CA ASN A 470 9.09 18.34 -38.29
C ASN A 470 9.43 18.78 -36.86
N ARG A 471 10.53 19.53 -36.73
CA ARG A 471 11.06 20.02 -35.44
C ARG A 471 10.52 21.40 -35.04
N THR A 472 9.39 21.83 -35.58
CA THR A 472 8.68 23.03 -35.13
C THR A 472 7.69 22.65 -34.03
N PHE A 473 7.72 23.38 -32.91
CA PHE A 473 6.79 23.13 -31.80
C PHE A 473 5.35 23.49 -32.17
N GLU A 474 4.45 22.57 -31.85
CA GLU A 474 3.06 22.88 -31.53
C GLU A 474 2.91 22.91 -30.02
N SER A 475 1.94 23.68 -29.51
CA SER A 475 1.75 23.83 -28.07
C SER A 475 0.29 24.04 -27.67
N LYS A 476 -0.05 23.64 -26.45
CA LYS A 476 -1.33 23.93 -25.81
C LYS A 476 -1.13 24.30 -24.34
N GLU A 477 -2.00 25.18 -23.84
CA GLU A 477 -1.92 25.74 -22.49
C GLU A 477 -3.02 25.18 -21.58
N TYR A 478 -2.66 24.97 -20.32
CA TYR A 478 -3.52 24.39 -19.29
C TYR A 478 -3.27 25.10 -17.96
N ASP A 479 -4.26 25.14 -17.08
CA ASP A 479 -4.09 25.72 -15.75
C ASP A 479 -3.15 24.87 -14.89
N TYR A 480 -3.25 23.54 -15.00
CA TYR A 480 -2.37 22.59 -14.32
C TYR A 480 -1.91 21.46 -15.26
N THR A 481 -0.72 20.93 -15.00
CA THR A 481 -0.23 19.69 -15.60
C THR A 481 -0.04 18.62 -14.54
N ILE A 482 -0.64 17.46 -14.73
CA ILE A 482 -0.32 16.23 -14.00
C ILE A 482 0.64 15.42 -14.87
N MET A 483 1.88 15.29 -14.44
CA MET A 483 2.93 14.54 -15.13
C MET A 483 2.96 13.09 -14.63
N ALA A 484 2.36 12.18 -15.39
CA ALA A 484 2.35 10.74 -15.12
C ALA A 484 3.48 9.97 -15.82
N ALA A 485 4.26 10.64 -16.67
CA ALA A 485 5.44 10.06 -17.29
C ALA A 485 6.53 9.77 -16.23
N PRO A 486 7.23 8.62 -16.31
CA PRO A 486 8.30 8.30 -15.38
C PRO A 486 9.46 9.29 -15.53
N PHE A 487 10.22 9.53 -14.45
CA PHE A 487 11.38 10.45 -14.49
C PHE A 487 12.45 10.08 -15.52
N THR A 488 12.55 8.80 -15.90
CA THR A 488 13.40 8.36 -17.02
C THR A 488 13.04 9.03 -18.34
N MET A 489 11.77 9.37 -18.55
CA MET A 489 11.30 10.07 -19.75
C MET A 489 11.09 11.56 -19.55
N THR A 490 10.65 11.98 -18.36
CA THR A 490 10.47 13.40 -18.03
C THR A 490 11.80 14.17 -18.15
N ARG A 491 12.94 13.55 -17.81
CA ARG A 491 14.26 14.20 -17.91
C ARG A 491 14.75 14.47 -19.34
N PHE A 492 14.10 13.89 -20.36
CA PHE A 492 14.36 14.22 -21.78
C PHE A 492 13.54 15.42 -22.28
N MET A 493 12.66 15.98 -21.44
CA MET A 493 11.90 17.18 -21.77
C MET A 493 12.69 18.43 -21.39
N ASP A 494 12.45 19.53 -22.10
CA ASP A 494 12.82 20.86 -21.64
C ASP A 494 11.87 21.25 -20.49
N LEU A 495 12.39 21.35 -19.27
CA LEU A 495 11.61 21.58 -18.04
C LEU A 495 11.90 22.98 -17.43
N PRO A 496 10.95 23.57 -16.69
CA PRO A 496 11.25 24.72 -15.87
C PRO A 496 12.20 24.33 -14.72
N THR A 497 12.89 25.31 -14.14
CA THR A 497 13.76 25.07 -12.98
C THR A 497 12.92 24.76 -11.75
N PHE A 498 12.82 23.48 -11.39
CA PHE A 498 12.23 23.01 -10.13
C PHE A 498 13.17 23.26 -8.94
N SER A 499 12.66 23.05 -7.72
CA SER A 499 13.45 23.06 -6.50
C SER A 499 14.62 22.10 -6.60
N SER A 500 15.71 22.39 -5.88
CA SER A 500 16.94 21.58 -5.95
C SER A 500 16.70 20.10 -5.66
N VAL A 501 15.78 19.78 -4.72
CA VAL A 501 15.45 18.40 -4.37
C VAL A 501 14.69 17.71 -5.51
N LEU A 502 13.63 18.32 -6.04
CA LEU A 502 12.85 17.74 -7.12
C LEU A 502 13.66 17.65 -8.43
N GLY A 503 14.46 18.67 -8.73
CA GLY A 503 15.40 18.66 -9.85
C GLY A 503 16.41 17.51 -9.74
N ARG A 504 16.96 17.25 -8.54
CA ARG A 504 17.82 16.07 -8.32
C ARG A 504 17.07 14.76 -8.48
N ALA A 505 15.85 14.64 -7.95
CA ALA A 505 15.04 13.42 -8.11
C ALA A 505 14.80 13.07 -9.59
N ILE A 506 14.52 14.08 -10.42
CA ILE A 506 14.32 13.92 -11.87
C ILE A 506 15.62 13.66 -12.61
N SER A 507 16.77 14.15 -12.13
CA SER A 507 18.07 14.08 -12.82
C SER A 507 18.62 12.67 -13.01
N GLU A 508 19.64 12.53 -13.86
CA GLU A 508 20.36 11.27 -14.10
C GLU A 508 20.79 10.55 -12.81
N ALA A 509 21.34 11.29 -11.85
CA ALA A 509 21.82 10.79 -10.56
C ALA A 509 20.71 10.68 -9.49
N GLY A 510 19.48 11.00 -9.84
CA GLY A 510 18.32 11.03 -8.96
C GLY A 510 17.75 9.66 -8.62
N VAL A 511 16.42 9.58 -8.65
CA VAL A 511 15.72 8.32 -8.36
C VAL A 511 16.16 7.25 -9.38
N ARG A 512 16.50 6.07 -8.88
CA ARG A 512 17.00 4.95 -9.71
C ARG A 512 15.86 4.03 -10.13
N PHE A 513 16.13 3.24 -11.17
CA PHE A 513 15.17 2.30 -11.75
C PHE A 513 15.90 1.02 -12.13
N LYS A 514 15.19 -0.12 -12.12
CA LYS A 514 15.65 -1.40 -12.64
C LYS A 514 14.85 -1.79 -13.87
N SER A 515 15.48 -2.55 -14.76
CA SER A 515 14.84 -3.09 -15.95
C SER A 515 14.49 -4.57 -15.81
N ALA A 516 13.77 -5.07 -16.80
CA ALA A 516 13.50 -6.47 -17.02
C ALA A 516 13.35 -6.81 -18.50
N CYS A 517 13.58 -8.08 -18.83
CA CYS A 517 13.32 -8.70 -20.10
C CYS A 517 12.40 -9.91 -19.92
N LYS A 518 11.52 -10.10 -20.90
CA LYS A 518 10.61 -11.23 -21.00
C LYS A 518 10.63 -11.81 -22.40
N VAL A 519 10.56 -13.14 -22.47
CA VAL A 519 10.43 -13.89 -23.73
C VAL A 519 9.37 -14.96 -23.53
N ALA A 520 8.40 -14.98 -24.42
CA ALA A 520 7.28 -15.88 -24.39
C ALA A 520 7.35 -16.78 -25.62
N LEU A 521 7.41 -18.09 -25.43
CA LEU A 521 7.53 -19.08 -26.50
C LEU A 521 6.23 -19.89 -26.59
N LEU A 522 5.66 -19.98 -27.79
CA LEU A 522 4.45 -20.78 -28.03
C LEU A 522 4.82 -22.21 -28.44
N PHE A 523 4.15 -23.17 -27.82
CA PHE A 523 4.28 -24.59 -28.11
C PHE A 523 2.93 -25.14 -28.60
N SER A 524 2.98 -26.09 -29.54
CA SER A 524 1.78 -26.71 -30.11
C SER A 524 0.94 -27.48 -29.09
N GLU A 525 1.54 -27.83 -27.96
CA GLU A 525 0.89 -28.52 -26.85
C GLU A 525 1.50 -28.15 -25.50
N ARG A 526 0.71 -28.36 -24.45
CA ARG A 526 1.11 -28.21 -23.05
C ARG A 526 1.81 -29.47 -22.52
N PHE A 527 2.97 -29.79 -23.08
CA PHE A 527 3.70 -31.01 -22.76
C PHE A 527 4.04 -31.15 -21.26
N TRP A 528 4.23 -30.03 -20.56
CA TRP A 528 4.49 -29.99 -19.12
C TRP A 528 3.29 -30.42 -18.26
N GLU A 529 2.07 -30.43 -18.81
CA GLU A 529 0.84 -30.90 -18.12
C GLU A 529 0.61 -32.41 -18.32
N LYS A 530 1.53 -33.13 -18.97
CA LYS A 530 1.39 -34.55 -19.31
C LYS A 530 2.30 -35.44 -18.46
N GLY A 531 2.01 -36.75 -18.47
CA GLY A 531 2.82 -37.79 -17.82
C GLY A 531 2.56 -37.93 -16.32
N ASP A 532 3.48 -38.59 -15.62
CA ASP A 532 3.31 -38.98 -14.21
C ASP A 532 3.47 -37.80 -13.22
N LYS A 533 4.14 -36.73 -13.64
CA LYS A 533 4.42 -35.53 -12.82
C LYS A 533 4.06 -34.24 -13.57
N PRO A 534 2.77 -34.01 -13.85
CA PRO A 534 2.33 -32.82 -14.58
C PRO A 534 2.58 -31.55 -13.74
N ILE A 535 2.85 -30.43 -14.42
CA ILE A 535 3.10 -29.12 -13.82
C ILE A 535 1.92 -28.21 -14.17
N PHE A 536 1.30 -27.59 -13.15
CA PHE A 536 0.20 -26.63 -13.35
C PHE A 536 0.57 -25.30 -12.72
N GLY A 537 0.78 -24.27 -13.55
CA GLY A 537 1.28 -22.97 -13.09
C GLY A 537 2.67 -23.02 -12.45
N GLY A 538 3.01 -22.02 -11.64
CA GLY A 538 4.33 -21.93 -11.01
C GLY A 538 5.46 -21.65 -12.01
N TYR A 539 6.69 -21.99 -11.63
CA TYR A 539 7.86 -21.83 -12.51
C TYR A 539 8.95 -22.88 -12.27
N SER A 540 9.68 -23.23 -13.32
CA SER A 540 10.88 -24.07 -13.22
C SER A 540 12.16 -23.25 -13.37
N LYS A 541 13.27 -23.76 -12.82
CA LYS A 541 14.58 -23.13 -12.90
C LYS A 541 15.55 -24.01 -13.72
N PRO A 542 15.89 -23.64 -14.96
CA PRO A 542 16.90 -24.37 -15.73
C PRO A 542 18.29 -24.21 -15.12
N PRO A 543 19.29 -25.02 -15.51
CA PRO A 543 20.68 -24.86 -15.05
C PRO A 543 21.31 -23.50 -15.41
N SER A 544 20.73 -22.78 -16.37
CA SER A 544 21.24 -21.51 -16.86
C SER A 544 20.93 -20.35 -15.90
N ASP A 545 21.95 -19.89 -15.17
CA ASP A 545 21.86 -18.71 -14.31
C ASP A 545 21.38 -17.44 -15.02
N PRO A 546 21.71 -17.17 -16.30
CA PRO A 546 21.14 -16.03 -17.04
C PRO A 546 19.68 -16.20 -17.46
N ILE A 547 19.14 -17.43 -17.57
CA ILE A 547 17.72 -17.65 -17.87
C ILE A 547 16.85 -17.66 -16.61
N GLY A 548 17.30 -18.27 -15.52
CA GLY A 548 16.69 -18.12 -14.19
C GLY A 548 15.33 -18.80 -14.04
N ALA A 549 14.21 -18.14 -14.38
CA ALA A 549 12.87 -18.69 -14.17
C ALA A 549 12.05 -18.79 -15.47
N LEU A 550 11.38 -19.93 -15.63
CA LEU A 550 10.49 -20.27 -16.74
C LEU A 550 9.09 -20.55 -16.17
N TYR A 551 8.17 -19.60 -16.39
CA TYR A 551 6.82 -19.60 -15.83
C TYR A 551 5.84 -20.35 -16.74
N TYR A 552 4.98 -21.14 -16.12
CA TYR A 552 3.89 -21.84 -16.77
C TYR A 552 2.57 -21.08 -16.59
N PRO A 553 1.63 -21.20 -17.55
CA PRO A 553 0.36 -20.50 -17.47
C PRO A 553 -0.51 -21.11 -16.37
N VAL A 554 -1.32 -20.27 -15.72
CA VAL A 554 -2.28 -20.66 -14.66
C VAL A 554 -3.71 -20.81 -15.20
N TYR A 555 -3.86 -20.76 -16.51
CA TYR A 555 -5.12 -20.77 -17.25
C TYR A 555 -5.04 -21.84 -18.35
N GLY A 556 -6.20 -22.25 -18.87
CA GLY A 556 -6.28 -23.29 -19.89
C GLY A 556 -5.73 -24.65 -19.43
N LEU A 557 -5.77 -24.91 -18.12
CA LEU A 557 -5.19 -26.10 -17.50
C LEU A 557 -5.96 -27.35 -17.95
N ASN A 558 -5.24 -28.41 -18.33
CA ASN A 558 -5.76 -29.66 -18.89
C ASN A 558 -6.51 -29.50 -20.23
N GLU A 559 -6.34 -28.39 -20.93
CA GLU A 559 -6.91 -28.21 -22.27
C GLU A 559 -5.95 -28.75 -23.35
N SER A 560 -6.49 -29.18 -24.50
CA SER A 560 -5.72 -29.68 -25.63
C SER A 560 -5.17 -28.58 -26.55
N ARG A 561 -5.32 -27.31 -26.15
CA ARG A 561 -4.88 -26.15 -26.94
C ARG A 561 -3.36 -25.93 -26.80
N PRO A 562 -2.76 -25.12 -27.69
CA PRO A 562 -1.37 -24.66 -27.53
C PRO A 562 -1.09 -24.08 -26.14
N GLY A 563 0.18 -24.04 -25.75
CA GLY A 563 0.60 -23.50 -24.46
C GLY A 563 1.79 -22.57 -24.62
N LEU A 564 1.93 -21.64 -23.68
CA LEU A 564 3.05 -20.70 -23.65
C LEU A 564 3.94 -20.90 -22.43
N ILE A 565 5.27 -20.88 -22.59
CA ILE A 565 6.21 -20.75 -21.48
C ILE A 565 6.84 -19.36 -21.52
N MET A 566 6.85 -18.69 -20.37
CA MET A 566 7.38 -17.34 -20.22
C MET A 566 8.70 -17.34 -19.46
N HIS A 567 9.77 -16.87 -20.09
CA HIS A 567 10.99 -16.46 -19.43
C HIS A 567 10.85 -15.03 -18.89
N TYR A 568 11.33 -14.79 -17.67
CA TYR A 568 11.39 -13.46 -17.07
C TYR A 568 12.67 -13.26 -16.27
N ARG A 569 13.38 -12.15 -16.54
CA ARG A 569 14.53 -11.70 -15.76
C ARG A 569 14.57 -10.20 -15.57
N GLY A 570 15.03 -9.79 -14.39
CA GLY A 570 15.29 -8.40 -14.02
C GLY A 570 16.76 -8.15 -13.66
N GLY A 571 17.09 -6.87 -13.42
CA GLY A 571 18.42 -6.45 -12.99
C GLY A 571 19.47 -6.52 -14.10
N ASP A 572 20.74 -6.68 -13.74
CA ASP A 572 21.85 -6.62 -14.70
C ASP A 572 21.70 -7.63 -15.83
N TRP A 573 21.22 -8.85 -15.56
CA TRP A 573 20.94 -9.85 -16.60
C TRP A 573 20.04 -9.30 -17.71
N SER A 574 18.95 -8.62 -17.33
CA SER A 574 18.05 -8.00 -18.30
C SER A 574 18.70 -6.87 -19.08
N ASP A 575 19.60 -6.11 -18.44
CA ASP A 575 20.35 -5.04 -19.08
C ASP A 575 21.36 -5.58 -20.10
N ARG A 576 21.82 -6.83 -19.96
CA ARG A 576 22.66 -7.50 -20.97
C ARG A 576 21.84 -8.09 -22.12
N PHE A 577 20.64 -8.61 -21.84
CA PHE A 577 19.78 -9.21 -22.88
C PHE A 577 19.29 -8.22 -23.97
N VAL A 578 19.38 -6.92 -23.73
CA VAL A 578 19.12 -5.91 -24.79
C VAL A 578 20.14 -5.94 -25.92
N SER A 579 21.34 -6.49 -25.66
CA SER A 579 22.41 -6.62 -26.66
C SER A 579 22.24 -7.82 -27.58
N PHE A 580 21.34 -8.74 -27.24
CA PHE A 580 21.05 -9.94 -28.03
C PHE A 580 20.11 -9.55 -29.17
N SER A 581 20.23 -10.24 -30.31
CA SER A 581 19.12 -10.27 -31.28
C SER A 581 17.92 -10.96 -30.65
N ASP A 582 16.74 -10.72 -31.23
CA ASP A 582 15.52 -11.39 -30.78
C ASP A 582 15.67 -12.91 -30.92
N GLU A 583 16.19 -13.40 -32.06
CA GLU A 583 16.38 -14.83 -32.32
C GLU A 583 17.36 -15.48 -31.35
N GLU A 584 18.50 -14.84 -31.03
CA GLU A 584 19.48 -15.42 -30.11
C GLU A 584 18.90 -15.56 -28.70
N HIS A 585 18.17 -14.54 -28.23
CA HIS A 585 17.52 -14.59 -26.92
C HIS A 585 16.44 -15.69 -26.91
N VAL A 586 15.62 -15.78 -27.95
CA VAL A 586 14.57 -16.79 -28.13
C VAL A 586 15.17 -18.20 -28.11
N GLN A 587 16.23 -18.46 -28.87
CA GLN A 587 16.89 -19.77 -28.90
C GLN A 587 17.55 -20.11 -27.57
N THR A 588 18.18 -19.14 -26.88
CA THR A 588 18.75 -19.35 -25.54
C THR A 588 17.68 -19.79 -24.53
N VAL A 589 16.49 -19.19 -24.60
CA VAL A 589 15.35 -19.58 -23.75
C VAL A 589 14.84 -20.96 -24.14
N LEU A 590 14.69 -21.25 -25.44
CA LEU A 590 14.28 -22.58 -25.92
C LEU A 590 15.26 -23.67 -25.46
N ASP A 591 16.57 -23.44 -25.57
CA ASP A 591 17.61 -24.36 -25.09
C ASP A 591 17.46 -24.64 -23.59
N SER A 592 17.09 -23.62 -22.81
CA SER A 592 16.86 -23.77 -21.38
C SER A 592 15.58 -24.55 -21.07
N ILE A 593 14.50 -24.36 -21.83
CA ILE A 593 13.28 -25.19 -21.71
C ILE A 593 13.61 -26.65 -22.08
N VAL A 594 14.34 -26.87 -23.16
CA VAL A 594 14.81 -28.20 -23.61
C VAL A 594 15.68 -28.86 -22.54
N SER A 595 16.55 -28.11 -21.86
CA SER A 595 17.39 -28.65 -20.78
C SER A 595 16.60 -29.23 -19.60
N LEU A 596 15.36 -28.74 -19.40
CA LEU A 596 14.45 -29.21 -18.36
C LEU A 596 13.60 -30.40 -18.83
N HIS A 597 13.06 -30.30 -20.04
CA HIS A 597 11.99 -31.17 -20.52
C HIS A 597 12.42 -32.18 -21.59
N GLY A 598 13.62 -32.06 -22.12
CA GLY A 598 14.22 -32.95 -23.12
C GLY A 598 14.09 -32.43 -24.57
N GLU A 599 14.90 -33.03 -25.46
CA GLU A 599 15.09 -32.54 -26.83
C GLU A 599 13.82 -32.53 -27.69
N HIS A 600 12.90 -33.47 -27.44
CA HIS A 600 11.63 -33.58 -28.17
C HIS A 600 10.78 -32.30 -28.11
N VAL A 601 11.01 -31.43 -27.12
CA VAL A 601 10.30 -30.15 -26.99
C VAL A 601 10.59 -29.18 -28.15
N ARG A 602 11.76 -29.30 -28.82
CA ARG A 602 12.04 -28.47 -30.00
C ARG A 602 11.05 -28.69 -31.13
N ASP A 603 10.61 -29.94 -31.32
CA ASP A 603 9.62 -30.29 -32.35
C ASP A 603 8.23 -29.71 -32.03
N LEU A 604 7.97 -29.35 -30.77
CA LEU A 604 6.72 -28.75 -30.31
C LEU A 604 6.73 -27.22 -30.36
N TYR A 605 7.90 -26.59 -30.46
CA TYR A 605 8.00 -25.14 -30.58
C TYR A 605 7.45 -24.69 -31.93
N THR A 606 6.46 -23.79 -31.93
CA THR A 606 5.78 -23.40 -33.18
C THR A 606 6.59 -22.45 -34.05
N GLY A 607 7.64 -21.85 -33.49
CA GLY A 607 8.36 -20.71 -34.09
C GLY A 607 7.79 -19.35 -33.68
N ASP A 608 6.61 -19.30 -33.03
CA ASP A 608 6.00 -18.05 -32.58
C ASP A 608 6.55 -17.64 -31.21
N TYR A 609 6.94 -16.38 -31.10
CA TYR A 609 7.42 -15.80 -29.85
C TYR A 609 7.01 -14.34 -29.71
N GLU A 610 7.03 -13.86 -28.48
CA GLU A 610 6.98 -12.43 -28.16
C GLU A 610 8.14 -12.12 -27.20
N ARG A 611 8.80 -10.98 -27.42
CA ARG A 611 9.94 -10.53 -26.59
C ARG A 611 9.74 -9.07 -26.21
N LEU A 612 9.98 -8.75 -24.95
CA LEU A 612 10.03 -7.36 -24.48
C LEU A 612 11.16 -7.19 -23.48
N CYS A 613 12.11 -6.32 -23.81
CA CYS A 613 13.06 -5.77 -22.84
C CYS A 613 12.69 -4.31 -22.56
N TRP A 614 12.42 -3.97 -21.30
CA TRP A 614 11.89 -2.66 -20.92
C TRP A 614 12.86 -1.50 -21.16
N LEU A 615 14.17 -1.75 -21.19
CA LEU A 615 15.17 -0.76 -21.62
C LEU A 615 15.00 -0.34 -23.09
N GLN A 616 14.44 -1.22 -23.94
CA GLN A 616 14.18 -0.92 -25.35
C GLN A 616 12.82 -0.23 -25.55
N ASP A 617 11.97 -0.13 -24.52
CA ASP A 617 10.69 0.57 -24.61
C ASP A 617 10.89 2.08 -24.70
N GLN A 618 10.42 2.68 -25.80
CA GLN A 618 10.61 4.09 -26.12
C GLN A 618 9.75 5.06 -25.29
N HIS A 619 8.89 4.56 -24.39
CA HIS A 619 7.96 5.36 -23.60
C HIS A 619 8.18 5.24 -22.09
N THR A 620 8.91 4.24 -21.61
CA THR A 620 9.32 4.14 -20.20
C THR A 620 10.84 3.99 -20.00
N ALA A 621 11.55 3.37 -20.96
CA ALA A 621 12.99 3.11 -20.91
C ALA A 621 13.47 2.37 -19.64
N THR A 622 12.56 1.67 -18.96
CA THR A 622 12.82 0.92 -17.73
C THR A 622 11.56 0.15 -17.30
N ALA A 623 11.70 -0.76 -16.33
CA ALA A 623 10.62 -1.62 -15.84
C ALA A 623 9.98 -1.11 -14.54
N TRP A 624 10.77 -0.74 -13.52
CA TRP A 624 10.25 -0.19 -12.27
C TRP A 624 11.25 0.68 -11.50
N CYS A 625 10.72 1.54 -10.62
CA CYS A 625 11.50 2.36 -9.70
C CYS A 625 12.21 1.51 -8.65
N ARG A 626 13.45 1.87 -8.34
CA ARG A 626 14.29 1.22 -7.33
C ARG A 626 15.05 2.31 -6.58
N PRO A 627 14.50 2.88 -5.49
CA PRO A 627 15.17 3.92 -4.73
C PRO A 627 16.52 3.46 -4.18
N ASP A 628 17.36 4.44 -3.89
CA ASP A 628 18.63 4.28 -3.19
C ASP A 628 18.50 4.82 -1.76
N VAL A 629 19.54 4.64 -0.95
CA VAL A 629 19.64 5.14 0.43
C VAL A 629 19.27 6.63 0.51
N GLU A 630 18.52 7.00 1.54
CA GLU A 630 17.98 8.34 1.85
C GLU A 630 16.99 8.92 0.81
N GLN A 631 16.73 8.24 -0.31
CA GLN A 631 15.91 8.80 -1.38
C GLN A 631 14.44 8.88 -1.02
N HIS A 632 13.90 7.96 -0.22
CA HIS A 632 12.51 8.02 0.23
C HIS A 632 12.29 9.23 1.13
N LYS A 633 13.07 9.32 2.21
CA LYS A 633 13.00 10.41 3.20
C LYS A 633 13.20 11.79 2.58
N LEU A 634 14.06 11.88 1.55
CA LEU A 634 14.36 13.14 0.87
C LEU A 634 13.35 13.49 -0.23
N TYR A 635 13.01 12.56 -1.13
CA TYR A 635 12.27 12.87 -2.35
C TYR A 635 10.74 12.75 -2.21
N ILE A 636 10.22 11.83 -1.41
CA ILE A 636 8.76 11.69 -1.24
C ILE A 636 8.11 13.01 -0.77
N PRO A 637 8.66 13.76 0.21
CA PRO A 637 8.11 15.06 0.58
C PRO A 637 8.15 16.12 -0.52
N ALA A 638 9.11 16.02 -1.46
CA ALA A 638 9.16 16.92 -2.61
C ALA A 638 8.03 16.63 -3.62
N TYR A 639 7.63 15.37 -3.77
CA TYR A 639 6.51 14.99 -4.66
C TYR A 639 5.15 15.48 -4.18
N HIS A 640 5.03 15.84 -2.90
CA HIS A 640 3.80 16.39 -2.29
C HIS A 640 3.68 17.91 -2.45
N LYS A 641 4.64 18.55 -3.11
CA LYS A 641 4.65 19.99 -3.40
C LYS A 641 4.26 20.21 -4.86
N THR A 642 3.35 21.16 -5.09
CA THR A 642 3.04 21.61 -6.44
C THR A 642 4.02 22.70 -6.82
N GLU A 643 4.78 22.48 -7.88
CA GLU A 643 5.74 23.45 -8.40
C GLU A 643 5.39 23.76 -9.85
N HIS A 644 5.38 25.05 -10.23
CA HIS A 644 5.03 25.46 -11.60
C HIS A 644 3.69 24.91 -12.10
N ASN A 645 2.67 24.87 -11.23
CA ASN A 645 1.37 24.22 -11.47
C ASN A 645 1.49 22.79 -12.03
N THR A 646 2.56 22.09 -11.63
CA THR A 646 2.86 20.73 -12.08
C THR A 646 2.85 19.78 -10.89
N ILE A 647 2.17 18.65 -11.05
CA ILE A 647 2.07 17.57 -10.06
C ILE A 647 2.61 16.30 -10.71
N PHE A 648 3.69 15.74 -10.17
CA PHE A 648 4.23 14.47 -10.65
C PHE A 648 3.48 13.31 -10.00
N ILE A 649 3.08 12.31 -10.78
CA ILE A 649 2.47 11.08 -10.30
C ILE A 649 3.08 9.87 -11.00
N GLY A 650 2.89 8.69 -10.42
CA GLY A 650 3.39 7.42 -10.94
C GLY A 650 3.96 6.57 -9.81
N GLU A 651 4.20 5.29 -10.09
CA GLU A 651 4.73 4.36 -9.09
C GLU A 651 6.07 4.82 -8.49
N HIS A 652 6.91 5.52 -9.27
CA HIS A 652 8.15 6.14 -8.81
C HIS A 652 7.98 7.28 -7.79
N THR A 653 6.76 7.76 -7.55
CA THR A 653 6.44 8.80 -6.54
C THR A 653 5.65 8.26 -5.34
N ALA A 654 5.47 6.95 -5.26
CA ALA A 654 4.83 6.26 -4.14
C ALA A 654 5.88 5.70 -3.16
N PRO A 655 5.50 5.33 -1.92
CA PRO A 655 6.41 4.66 -0.98
C PRO A 655 6.65 3.19 -1.33
N THR A 656 5.81 2.57 -2.16
CA THR A 656 6.01 1.20 -2.66
C THR A 656 6.29 1.25 -4.15
N HIS A 657 7.00 0.25 -4.68
CA HIS A 657 7.44 0.24 -6.08
C HIS A 657 7.20 -1.10 -6.76
N ALA A 658 7.23 -1.10 -8.10
CA ALA A 658 6.96 -2.26 -8.96
C ALA A 658 5.51 -2.81 -8.93
N TRP A 659 4.58 -2.14 -8.25
CA TRP A 659 3.19 -2.60 -8.13
C TRP A 659 2.15 -1.64 -8.72
N VAL A 660 1.02 -2.21 -9.12
CA VAL A 660 -0.16 -1.46 -9.59
C VAL A 660 -0.74 -0.59 -8.48
N SER A 661 -0.73 -1.11 -7.24
CA SER A 661 -1.17 -0.39 -6.03
C SER A 661 -0.43 0.95 -5.87
N SER A 662 0.88 0.95 -6.10
CA SER A 662 1.73 2.14 -6.06
C SER A 662 1.29 3.21 -7.06
N SER A 663 0.94 2.78 -8.28
CA SER A 663 0.45 3.67 -9.34
C SER A 663 -0.90 4.29 -8.97
N LEU A 664 -1.82 3.50 -8.41
CA LEU A 664 -3.13 3.98 -7.97
C LEU A 664 -3.03 4.89 -6.75
N HIS A 665 -2.24 4.53 -5.74
CA HIS A 665 -1.96 5.37 -4.58
C HIS A 665 -1.44 6.75 -5.00
N SER A 666 -0.46 6.79 -5.90
CA SER A 666 0.04 8.06 -6.42
C SER A 666 -1.02 8.86 -7.19
N SER A 667 -1.98 8.19 -7.83
CA SER A 667 -3.08 8.85 -8.56
C SER A 667 -4.05 9.52 -7.60
N VAL A 668 -4.38 8.85 -6.50
CA VAL A 668 -5.20 9.41 -5.42
C VAL A 668 -4.49 10.61 -4.82
N ARG A 669 -3.21 10.46 -4.45
CA ARG A 669 -2.39 11.55 -3.91
C ARG A 669 -2.38 12.76 -4.84
N GLY A 670 -2.06 12.58 -6.12
CA GLY A 670 -1.98 13.68 -7.09
C GLY A 670 -3.33 14.35 -7.37
N SER A 671 -4.41 13.57 -7.38
CA SER A 671 -5.77 14.11 -7.54
C SER A 671 -6.20 14.92 -6.31
N VAL A 672 -5.96 14.42 -5.10
CA VAL A 672 -6.20 15.17 -3.86
C VAL A 672 -5.35 16.42 -3.80
N GLN A 673 -4.07 16.33 -4.19
CA GLN A 673 -3.17 17.48 -4.29
C GLN A 673 -3.75 18.57 -5.18
N LEU A 674 -4.18 18.23 -6.41
CA LEU A 674 -4.79 19.18 -7.32
C LEU A 674 -6.07 19.81 -6.74
N LEU A 675 -6.95 19.01 -6.14
CA LEU A 675 -8.19 19.51 -5.55
C LEU A 675 -7.92 20.52 -4.43
N LEU A 676 -6.90 20.27 -3.60
CA LEU A 676 -6.46 21.21 -2.58
C LEU A 676 -5.87 22.50 -3.18
N GLU A 677 -5.08 22.42 -4.26
CA GLU A 677 -4.58 23.62 -4.98
C GLU A 677 -5.73 24.47 -5.54
N LEU A 678 -6.81 23.82 -5.97
CA LEU A 678 -8.02 24.48 -6.48
C LEU A 678 -8.97 24.98 -5.36
N GLY A 679 -8.63 24.75 -4.09
CA GLY A 679 -9.49 25.08 -2.94
C GLY A 679 -10.73 24.20 -2.79
N LEU A 680 -10.78 23.06 -3.49
CA LEU A 680 -11.87 22.09 -3.51
C LEU A 680 -11.72 21.06 -2.38
N VAL A 681 -11.79 21.54 -1.14
CA VAL A 681 -11.52 20.75 0.07
C VAL A 681 -12.55 19.62 0.27
N ASP A 682 -13.82 19.86 -0.04
CA ASP A 682 -14.87 18.84 0.14
C ASP A 682 -14.69 17.68 -0.84
N GLU A 683 -14.39 17.99 -2.11
CA GLU A 683 -14.05 17.00 -3.14
C GLU A 683 -12.76 16.24 -2.77
N ALA A 684 -11.76 16.93 -2.24
CA ALA A 684 -10.53 16.30 -1.76
C ALA A 684 -10.82 15.29 -0.64
N LYS A 685 -11.68 15.65 0.32
CA LYS A 685 -12.11 14.76 1.41
C LYS A 685 -12.96 13.60 0.92
N GLU A 686 -13.85 13.84 -0.04
CA GLU A 686 -14.66 12.80 -0.67
C GLU A 686 -13.77 11.76 -1.36
N LEU A 687 -12.85 12.22 -2.21
CA LEU A 687 -11.92 11.35 -2.93
C LEU A 687 -11.03 10.58 -1.95
N ASN A 688 -10.47 11.28 -0.96
CA ASN A 688 -9.66 10.68 0.10
C ASN A 688 -10.43 9.59 0.85
N LYS A 689 -11.69 9.84 1.23
CA LYS A 689 -12.54 8.86 1.91
C LYS A 689 -12.84 7.65 1.04
N ARG A 690 -13.05 7.85 -0.26
CA ARG A 690 -13.39 6.77 -1.21
C ARG A 690 -12.23 5.81 -1.45
N TRP A 691 -11.01 6.34 -1.53
CA TRP A 691 -9.84 5.58 -1.97
C TRP A 691 -8.83 5.26 -0.87
N MET A 692 -8.64 6.13 0.12
CA MET A 692 -7.74 5.90 1.25
C MET A 692 -8.51 5.55 2.53
N GLY A 693 -9.59 6.29 2.81
CA GLY A 693 -10.36 6.26 4.06
C GLY A 693 -11.00 4.94 4.46
N ARG A 694 -11.21 4.01 3.52
CA ARG A 694 -11.85 2.71 3.78
C ARG A 694 -10.91 1.67 4.38
N TRP A 695 -9.60 1.86 4.16
CA TRP A 695 -8.58 0.86 4.48
C TRP A 695 -7.85 1.19 5.79
N ILE A 696 -8.10 2.39 6.34
CA ILE A 696 -7.52 2.89 7.59
C ILE A 696 -8.49 2.55 8.72
N LYS A 697 -8.06 1.73 9.68
CA LYS A 697 -8.73 1.62 10.97
C LYS A 697 -8.19 2.74 11.87
N LEU A 698 -8.95 3.83 11.99
CA LEU A 698 -8.67 4.94 12.92
C LEU A 698 -8.68 4.50 14.39
#